data_AF-A0AAE4DJY8-F1
#
_entry.id   AF-A0AAE4DJY8-F1
#
_cell.length_a   1.000
_cell.length_b   1.000
_cell.length_c   1.000
_cell.angle_alpha   90.00
_cell.angle_beta   90.00
_cell.angle_gamma   90.00
#
_symmetry.space_group_name_H-M   'P 1'
#
loop_
_entity.id
_entity.type
_entity.pdbx_description
1 polymer ?
#
loop_
_entity_poly.entity_id
_entity_poly.type
_entity_poly.pdbx_seq_one_letter_code
_entity_poly.pdbx_strand_id
1 'polypeptide(L)'
;MDNNNDVYLSALQSLKEDDLSQRVIKPLFESMGCYRVDFHGGAYEGGKDIIAYTKAPLGDHISVVQTKKIGDGKATGDKNIIGNLIFQLQQCYLKEIPLHNGKTKKPDSVILATPYKVGSRLLEEIHGHLNGMKNEVKLLDGPYLLEQIKENNPSLLNSIMGLERKILVQDTFQLQNIELMKALNMDYSIEKINCYNDLAFFMGSIDSHHLLKSQIKILPSKMSLNREGWDILKKKYLVDLERHLGFTPLLDEIQSVELNFEMQLKKHLEENNKKHYEKIKAARLEISLLENTLASIRSELNTFRNQSDNFEGDDVVRNVMGIWWPIISGASKTQDYISIYHEYNDLLKQYSEVKKTPAAYRINFSDYLSTLASLSTQVEYLKELESQYIQYPLYEYQFNASGIESWLRSHCDFYAEGVCKINDGKFEGNKEYLKAFLTSTQKVLIVLEILQELSVETNSVVNFTSSTVMMKDGISISPFTLFDTGHDIAVYGGAGAGKTTTLQMYVEDIIDKGLNNVIYLPLNRLINKKSVYFSVEAESAFSYKQILSLILLSKNIDDTDDSMNDIEIALRDTDSLRLVIDGLDEAYNKVPFILDSINEFKDKYPFIQLIVSSRDCVSFISKINFLGVTLLPFTTEQLYHFIKSWFAEDVEEAQGLIMDIDCGDLKEIVKTPLLATLLCILKKRGIDTPSTEMEIFTRRLKLLCGEYDNYKTIKRSRSDSMQLEKAAMKLAYHLHSRNKRSDSIESMVTYLAYDNTFGYPEDVCLLLVEELINPCNILHLDPLTKNYSFGHLRFQEHLAALELKENRGRDILPLLNKDWWSGTLCLYAQACDFSGLIEDYYRYYGEVNSALKIFKEMVSHRPLRARSNLLLLIQQYERTERLEGYTVEEEDYFDDSWRYPPM
;
A
#
# COMPACT_ATOMS: atom_id res chain seq x y z
N MET A 1 -14.34 30.27 0.46
CA MET A 1 -13.84 30.89 -0.79
C MET A 1 -13.63 29.77 -1.79
N ASP A 2 -13.92 29.98 -3.06
CA ASP A 2 -13.81 28.92 -4.06
C ASP A 2 -12.36 28.83 -4.55
N ASN A 3 -11.65 27.80 -4.08
CA ASN A 3 -10.20 27.63 -4.24
C ASN A 3 -9.75 27.41 -5.70
N ASN A 4 -10.68 27.27 -6.65
CA ASN A 4 -10.37 27.12 -8.09
C ASN A 4 -10.29 28.45 -8.86
N ASN A 5 -10.48 29.60 -8.18
CA ASN A 5 -10.54 30.91 -8.82
C ASN A 5 -9.35 31.19 -9.74
N ASP A 6 -8.14 30.82 -9.34
CA ASP A 6 -6.93 31.09 -10.13
C ASP A 6 -6.88 30.29 -11.43
N VAL A 7 -7.37 29.04 -11.42
CA VAL A 7 -7.48 28.21 -12.62
C VAL A 7 -8.47 28.83 -13.60
N TYR A 8 -9.64 29.26 -13.11
CA TYR A 8 -10.67 29.91 -13.93
C TYR A 8 -10.20 31.26 -14.49
N LEU A 9 -9.57 32.09 -13.66
CA LEU A 9 -9.00 33.38 -14.09
C LEU A 9 -7.91 33.17 -15.14
N SER A 10 -7.01 32.21 -14.94
CA SER A 10 -5.99 31.86 -15.93
C SER A 10 -6.62 31.39 -17.24
N ALA A 11 -7.71 30.62 -17.20
CA ALA A 11 -8.44 30.19 -18.40
C ALA A 11 -9.02 31.39 -19.15
N LEU A 12 -9.71 32.30 -18.47
CA LEU A 12 -10.22 33.55 -19.05
C LEU A 12 -9.11 34.41 -19.65
N GLN A 13 -7.97 34.51 -18.97
CA GLN A 13 -6.81 35.28 -19.41
C GLN A 13 -6.08 34.65 -20.60
N SER A 14 -6.28 33.36 -20.88
CA SER A 14 -5.67 32.68 -22.03
C SER A 14 -6.41 32.95 -23.35
N LEU A 15 -7.70 33.29 -23.28
CA LEU A 15 -8.53 33.60 -24.45
C LEU A 15 -8.05 34.86 -25.19
N LYS A 16 -8.24 34.90 -26.51
CA LYS A 16 -8.13 36.14 -27.29
C LYS A 16 -9.30 37.08 -26.97
N GLU A 17 -9.16 38.39 -27.24
CA GLU A 17 -10.19 39.39 -26.93
C GLU A 17 -11.55 39.04 -27.58
N ASP A 18 -11.55 38.66 -28.86
CA ASP A 18 -12.78 38.25 -29.56
C ASP A 18 -13.39 36.96 -29.00
N ASP A 19 -12.56 35.97 -28.64
CA ASP A 19 -13.02 34.73 -28.04
C ASP A 19 -13.64 34.98 -26.67
N LEU A 20 -13.05 35.87 -25.86
CA LEU A 20 -13.59 36.28 -24.56
C LEU A 20 -14.96 36.96 -24.74
N SER A 21 -15.09 37.83 -25.74
CA SER A 21 -16.37 38.48 -26.06
C SER A 21 -17.43 37.48 -26.52
N GLN A 22 -17.12 36.63 -27.51
CA GLN A 22 -18.09 35.72 -28.11
C GLN A 22 -18.45 34.53 -27.22
N ARG A 23 -17.45 33.89 -26.61
CA ARG A 23 -17.62 32.63 -25.87
C ARG A 23 -17.93 32.85 -24.40
N VAL A 24 -17.65 34.04 -23.86
CA VAL A 24 -17.82 34.34 -22.43
C VAL A 24 -18.82 35.44 -22.17
N ILE A 25 -18.51 36.65 -22.59
CA ILE A 25 -19.30 37.82 -22.20
C ILE A 25 -20.69 37.78 -22.85
N LYS A 26 -20.79 37.42 -24.13
CA LYS A 26 -22.09 37.29 -24.80
C LYS A 26 -23.05 36.31 -24.08
N PRO A 27 -22.69 35.03 -23.89
CA PRO A 27 -23.58 34.08 -23.22
C PRO A 27 -23.81 34.40 -21.73
N LEU A 28 -22.89 35.10 -21.06
CA LEU A 28 -23.14 35.64 -19.71
C LEU A 28 -24.29 36.65 -19.73
N PHE A 29 -24.25 37.66 -20.60
CA PHE A 29 -25.32 38.66 -20.67
C PHE A 29 -26.68 38.06 -21.10
N GLU A 30 -26.67 37.03 -21.96
CA GLU A 30 -27.87 36.25 -22.29
C GLU A 30 -28.45 35.58 -21.04
N SER A 31 -27.61 34.97 -20.19
CA SER A 31 -28.03 34.34 -18.93
C SER A 31 -28.51 35.34 -17.87
N MET A 32 -28.00 36.58 -17.88
CA MET A 32 -28.44 37.67 -16.99
C MET A 32 -29.79 38.29 -17.39
N GLY A 33 -30.47 37.75 -18.41
CA GLY A 33 -31.81 38.19 -18.84
C GLY A 33 -31.83 39.22 -19.96
N CYS A 34 -30.71 39.45 -20.66
CA CYS A 34 -30.72 40.24 -21.89
C CYS A 34 -31.43 39.44 -23.00
N TYR A 35 -32.47 40.02 -23.59
CA TYR A 35 -33.27 39.31 -24.60
C TYR A 35 -32.57 39.22 -25.97
N ARG A 36 -31.55 40.06 -26.19
CA ARG A 36 -30.70 40.07 -27.39
C ARG A 36 -29.30 40.53 -27.01
N VAL A 37 -28.28 39.83 -27.51
CA VAL A 37 -26.87 40.20 -27.34
C VAL A 37 -26.14 39.96 -28.65
N ASP A 38 -25.63 41.02 -29.26
CA ASP A 38 -24.94 40.99 -30.55
C ASP A 38 -23.43 41.17 -30.36
N PHE A 39 -22.63 40.32 -30.99
CA PHE A 39 -21.18 40.51 -31.10
C PHE A 39 -20.84 41.37 -32.31
N HIS A 40 -20.00 42.39 -32.12
CA HIS A 40 -19.70 43.43 -33.10
C HIS A 40 -18.19 43.62 -33.36
N GLY A 41 -17.34 42.68 -32.94
CA GLY A 41 -15.89 42.79 -33.13
C GLY A 41 -15.44 42.80 -34.60
N GLY A 42 -14.46 43.66 -34.91
CA GLY A 42 -13.84 43.82 -36.23
C GLY A 42 -13.63 45.28 -36.66
N ALA A 43 -13.11 45.51 -37.88
CA ALA A 43 -12.64 46.82 -38.34
C ALA A 43 -13.66 47.98 -38.33
N TYR A 44 -14.96 47.70 -38.16
CA TYR A 44 -16.04 48.69 -38.16
C TYR A 44 -16.80 48.79 -36.81
N GLU A 45 -16.30 48.12 -35.76
CA GLU A 45 -16.88 48.04 -34.41
C GLU A 45 -17.12 49.40 -33.75
N GLY A 46 -16.27 50.40 -34.06
CA GLY A 46 -16.35 51.72 -33.42
C GLY A 46 -16.14 51.64 -31.90
N GLY A 47 -15.24 50.75 -31.47
CA GLY A 47 -14.96 50.45 -30.07
C GLY A 47 -16.15 49.83 -29.35
N LYS A 48 -16.93 48.95 -29.99
CA LYS A 48 -18.03 48.21 -29.35
C LYS A 48 -17.92 46.73 -29.69
N ASP A 49 -17.50 45.91 -28.73
CA ASP A 49 -17.36 44.47 -28.98
C ASP A 49 -18.70 43.76 -28.82
N ILE A 50 -19.54 44.20 -27.88
CA ILE A 50 -20.86 43.61 -27.61
C ILE A 50 -21.92 44.69 -27.40
N ILE A 51 -23.12 44.43 -27.91
CA ILE A 51 -24.32 45.24 -27.67
C ILE A 51 -25.41 44.35 -27.06
N ALA A 52 -25.77 44.62 -25.81
CA ALA A 52 -26.77 43.89 -25.05
C ALA A 52 -28.05 44.71 -24.85
N TYR A 53 -29.20 44.09 -25.07
CA TYR A 53 -30.52 44.72 -24.98
C TYR A 53 -31.31 44.10 -23.84
N THR A 54 -31.76 44.95 -22.91
CA THR A 54 -32.58 44.57 -21.76
C THR A 54 -33.93 45.27 -21.84
N LYS A 55 -35.03 44.54 -21.57
CA LYS A 55 -36.37 45.14 -21.52
C LYS A 55 -36.50 45.99 -20.27
N ALA A 56 -36.88 47.26 -20.43
CA ALA A 56 -37.25 48.13 -19.31
C ALA A 56 -38.63 48.76 -19.54
N PRO A 57 -39.37 49.12 -18.47
CA PRO A 57 -40.76 49.61 -18.58
C PRO A 57 -40.95 50.86 -19.46
N LEU A 58 -39.89 51.65 -19.65
CA LEU A 58 -39.91 52.93 -20.39
C LEU A 58 -39.17 52.86 -21.74
N GLY A 59 -38.90 51.65 -22.23
CA GLY A 59 -38.15 51.38 -23.47
C GLY A 59 -36.88 50.60 -23.21
N ASP A 60 -36.38 49.90 -24.24
CA ASP A 60 -35.21 49.02 -24.09
C ASP A 60 -33.97 49.78 -23.60
N HIS A 61 -33.28 49.17 -22.64
CA HIS A 61 -31.99 49.61 -22.13
C HIS A 61 -30.89 48.92 -22.93
N ILE A 62 -29.97 49.71 -23.49
CA ILE A 62 -28.89 49.24 -24.36
C ILE A 62 -27.56 49.43 -23.64
N SER A 63 -26.94 48.31 -23.30
CA SER A 63 -25.60 48.27 -22.71
C SER A 63 -24.58 47.88 -23.77
N VAL A 64 -23.47 48.60 -23.82
CA VAL A 64 -22.36 48.28 -24.71
C VAL A 64 -21.19 47.81 -23.87
N VAL A 65 -20.54 46.74 -24.31
CA VAL A 65 -19.34 46.21 -23.67
C VAL A 65 -18.16 46.39 -24.61
N GLN A 66 -17.10 47.00 -24.11
CA GLN A 66 -15.77 46.95 -24.73
C GLN A 66 -14.92 45.97 -23.93
N THR A 67 -14.39 44.97 -24.60
CA THR A 67 -13.49 43.98 -24.02
C THR A 67 -12.05 44.43 -24.26
N LYS A 68 -11.23 44.42 -23.22
CA LYS A 68 -9.80 44.69 -23.35
C LYS A 68 -8.99 43.91 -22.34
N LYS A 69 -7.86 43.35 -22.76
CA LYS A 69 -6.94 42.63 -21.88
C LYS A 69 -5.98 43.58 -21.15
N ILE A 70 -6.53 44.36 -20.21
CA ILE A 70 -5.81 45.35 -19.41
C ILE A 70 -6.07 45.18 -17.91
N GLY A 71 -5.05 45.35 -17.07
CA GLY A 71 -5.17 45.25 -15.61
C GLY A 71 -3.81 45.11 -14.92
N ASP A 72 -3.80 44.66 -13.67
CA ASP A 72 -2.58 44.47 -12.89
C ASP A 72 -1.63 43.48 -13.57
N GLY A 73 -0.39 43.91 -13.82
CA GLY A 73 0.66 43.10 -14.44
C GLY A 73 0.67 43.02 -15.97
N LYS A 74 -0.33 43.58 -16.69
CA LYS A 74 -0.36 43.56 -18.16
C LYS A 74 -0.87 44.87 -18.76
N ALA A 75 -0.05 45.47 -19.63
CA ALA A 75 -0.35 46.69 -20.41
C ALA A 75 -0.74 47.95 -19.62
N THR A 76 -0.66 47.94 -18.29
CA THR A 76 -0.98 49.07 -17.38
C THR A 76 0.04 50.22 -17.43
N GLY A 77 1.23 49.99 -18.00
CA GLY A 77 2.28 51.01 -18.13
C GLY A 77 2.39 51.64 -19.51
N ASP A 78 1.68 51.11 -20.52
CA ASP A 78 1.78 51.57 -21.90
C ASP A 78 0.73 52.67 -22.17
N LYS A 79 1.20 53.91 -22.19
CA LYS A 79 0.35 55.09 -22.43
C LYS A 79 -0.40 55.03 -23.76
N ASN A 80 0.13 54.34 -24.78
CA ASN A 80 -0.55 54.20 -26.07
C ASN A 80 -1.76 53.26 -25.98
N ILE A 81 -1.64 52.17 -25.22
CA ILE A 81 -2.74 51.20 -25.04
C ILE A 81 -3.87 51.84 -24.22
N ILE A 82 -3.53 52.56 -23.15
CA ILE A 82 -4.51 53.28 -22.32
C ILE A 82 -5.19 54.41 -23.13
N GLY A 83 -4.42 55.18 -23.90
CA GLY A 83 -4.97 56.22 -24.78
C GLY A 83 -5.94 55.66 -25.83
N ASN A 84 -5.59 54.53 -26.46
CA ASN A 84 -6.47 53.84 -27.40
C ASN A 84 -7.75 53.30 -26.73
N LEU A 85 -7.63 52.74 -25.53
CA LEU A 85 -8.78 52.26 -24.75
C LEU A 85 -9.73 53.42 -24.40
N ILE A 86 -9.20 54.54 -23.90
CA ILE A 86 -9.99 55.73 -23.58
C ILE A 86 -10.72 56.22 -24.83
N PHE A 87 -10.04 56.28 -25.97
CA PHE A 87 -10.65 56.65 -27.23
C PHE A 87 -11.79 55.68 -27.62
N GLN A 88 -11.60 54.37 -27.49
CA GLN A 88 -12.64 53.36 -27.75
C GLN A 88 -13.85 53.52 -26.81
N LEU A 89 -13.61 53.75 -25.51
CA LEU A 89 -14.68 54.00 -24.53
C LEU A 89 -15.43 55.31 -24.82
N GLN A 90 -14.75 56.35 -25.31
CA GLN A 90 -15.41 57.57 -25.78
C GLN A 90 -16.27 57.30 -27.01
N GLN A 91 -15.79 56.48 -27.96
CA GLN A 91 -16.56 56.07 -29.15
C GLN A 91 -17.80 55.25 -28.79
N CYS A 92 -17.74 54.40 -27.74
CA CYS A 92 -18.91 53.71 -27.19
C CYS A 92 -20.05 54.70 -26.91
N TYR A 93 -19.77 55.78 -26.18
CA TYR A 93 -20.78 56.76 -25.78
C TYR A 93 -21.30 57.64 -26.93
N LEU A 94 -20.42 58.01 -27.85
CA LEU A 94 -20.73 59.01 -28.88
C LEU A 94 -21.44 58.43 -30.10
N LYS A 95 -21.05 57.21 -30.52
CA LYS A 95 -21.53 56.61 -31.77
C LYS A 95 -22.87 55.89 -31.54
N GLU A 96 -23.91 56.35 -32.23
CA GLU A 96 -25.27 55.82 -32.08
C GLU A 96 -25.40 54.39 -32.64
N ILE A 97 -26.33 53.63 -32.05
CA ILE A 97 -26.62 52.24 -32.39
C ILE A 97 -27.92 52.22 -33.21
N PRO A 98 -27.92 51.62 -34.41
CA PRO A 98 -29.12 51.49 -35.22
C PRO A 98 -30.10 50.48 -34.59
N LEU A 99 -31.36 50.89 -34.46
CA LEU A 99 -32.46 50.06 -33.97
C LEU A 99 -33.25 49.47 -35.14
N HIS A 100 -33.94 48.36 -34.87
CA HIS A 100 -34.77 47.65 -35.86
C HIS A 100 -35.93 48.51 -36.44
N ASN A 101 -36.31 49.58 -35.74
CA ASN A 101 -37.33 50.53 -36.19
C ASN A 101 -36.78 51.66 -37.08
N GLY A 102 -35.51 51.56 -37.51
CA GLY A 102 -34.83 52.54 -38.37
C GLY A 102 -34.36 53.80 -37.64
N LYS A 103 -34.58 53.92 -36.32
CA LYS A 103 -34.03 55.00 -35.50
C LYS A 103 -32.66 54.62 -34.95
N THR A 104 -31.90 55.60 -34.51
CA THR A 104 -30.63 55.40 -33.81
C THR A 104 -30.78 55.81 -32.35
N LYS A 105 -30.08 55.11 -31.45
CA LYS A 105 -30.08 55.41 -30.01
C LYS A 105 -28.64 55.39 -29.49
N LYS A 106 -28.31 56.34 -28.62
CA LYS A 106 -27.06 56.26 -27.85
C LYS A 106 -27.17 55.17 -26.78
N PRO A 107 -26.08 54.47 -26.45
CA PRO A 107 -26.12 53.48 -25.39
C PRO A 107 -26.42 54.13 -24.04
N ASP A 108 -27.17 53.41 -23.23
CA ASP A 108 -27.55 53.86 -21.89
C ASP A 108 -26.44 53.56 -20.87
N SER A 109 -25.63 52.52 -21.09
CA SER A 109 -24.48 52.21 -20.24
C SER A 109 -23.30 51.66 -21.04
N VAL A 110 -22.08 52.00 -20.65
CA VAL A 110 -20.84 51.43 -21.20
C VAL A 110 -20.13 50.62 -20.13
N ILE A 111 -19.70 49.42 -20.50
CA ILE A 111 -19.05 48.45 -19.62
C ILE A 111 -17.66 48.14 -20.19
N LEU A 112 -16.62 48.25 -19.36
CA LEU A 112 -15.30 47.73 -19.67
C LEU A 112 -15.17 46.33 -19.09
N ALA A 113 -15.05 45.32 -19.96
CA ALA A 113 -14.81 43.95 -19.55
C ALA A 113 -13.34 43.56 -19.74
N THR A 114 -12.73 42.99 -18.70
CA THR A 114 -11.33 42.53 -18.74
C THR A 114 -11.16 41.27 -17.90
N PRO A 115 -10.35 40.29 -18.33
CA PRO A 115 -10.08 39.09 -17.53
C PRO A 115 -9.01 39.35 -16.44
N TYR A 116 -8.47 40.56 -16.35
CA TYR A 116 -7.50 40.96 -15.33
C TYR A 116 -8.17 41.80 -14.24
N LYS A 117 -7.64 41.77 -13.03
CA LYS A 117 -8.04 42.70 -11.96
C LYS A 117 -7.59 44.12 -12.34
N VAL A 118 -8.41 45.12 -12.09
CA VAL A 118 -8.06 46.51 -12.38
C VAL A 118 -7.74 47.25 -11.09
N GLY A 119 -6.49 47.72 -10.95
CA GLY A 119 -6.06 48.53 -9.81
C GLY A 119 -6.65 49.94 -9.78
N SER A 120 -6.66 50.56 -8.60
CA SER A 120 -7.21 51.90 -8.35
C SER A 120 -6.62 52.99 -9.25
N ARG A 121 -5.32 52.92 -9.55
CA ARG A 121 -4.65 53.88 -10.43
C ARG A 121 -5.19 53.86 -11.87
N LEU A 122 -5.42 52.68 -12.44
CA LEU A 122 -5.94 52.55 -13.80
C LEU A 122 -7.40 53.03 -13.87
N LEU A 123 -8.18 52.75 -12.82
CA LEU A 123 -9.52 53.30 -12.65
C LEU A 123 -9.52 54.84 -12.63
N GLU A 124 -8.64 55.47 -11.84
CA GLU A 124 -8.51 56.93 -11.80
C GLU A 124 -8.15 57.53 -13.16
N GLU A 125 -7.26 56.91 -13.92
CA GLU A 125 -6.90 57.36 -15.28
C GLU A 125 -8.08 57.24 -16.25
N ILE A 126 -8.81 56.11 -16.25
CA ILE A 126 -9.97 55.89 -17.11
C ILE A 126 -11.09 56.89 -16.77
N HIS A 127 -11.47 57.00 -15.50
CA HIS A 127 -12.56 57.89 -15.08
C HIS A 127 -12.17 59.37 -15.19
N GLY A 128 -10.92 59.72 -14.87
CA GLY A 128 -10.41 61.09 -14.97
C GLY A 128 -10.51 61.67 -16.38
N HIS A 129 -10.26 60.85 -17.42
CA HIS A 129 -10.35 61.25 -18.83
C HIS A 129 -11.77 61.15 -19.44
N LEU A 130 -12.73 60.59 -18.70
CA LEU A 130 -14.14 60.45 -19.12
C LEU A 130 -15.07 61.44 -18.39
N ASN A 131 -14.52 62.32 -17.55
CA ASN A 131 -15.25 63.37 -16.84
C ASN A 131 -16.05 64.26 -17.81
N GLY A 132 -17.39 64.24 -17.67
CA GLY A 132 -18.34 64.98 -18.52
C GLY A 132 -19.30 64.10 -19.33
N MET A 133 -19.11 62.78 -19.34
CA MET A 133 -20.08 61.81 -19.90
C MET A 133 -21.24 61.57 -18.91
N LYS A 134 -22.46 61.34 -19.42
CA LYS A 134 -23.69 61.26 -18.62
C LYS A 134 -23.74 60.09 -17.62
N ASN A 135 -22.92 59.06 -17.78
CA ASN A 135 -22.85 57.87 -16.91
C ASN A 135 -21.39 57.43 -16.74
N GLU A 136 -21.06 56.88 -15.56
CA GLU A 136 -19.75 56.28 -15.29
C GLU A 136 -19.60 54.95 -16.07
N VAL A 137 -18.40 54.67 -16.58
CA VAL A 137 -18.09 53.36 -17.18
C VAL A 137 -18.14 52.31 -16.07
N LYS A 138 -18.98 51.29 -16.25
CA LYS A 138 -19.04 50.17 -15.31
C LYS A 138 -17.88 49.22 -15.59
N LEU A 139 -17.29 48.67 -14.55
CA LEU A 139 -16.18 47.75 -14.66
C LEU A 139 -16.67 46.31 -14.45
N LEU A 140 -16.26 45.42 -15.36
CA LEU A 140 -16.40 43.98 -15.25
C LEU A 140 -14.99 43.36 -15.33
N ASP A 141 -14.25 43.47 -14.23
CA ASP A 141 -12.87 42.99 -14.14
C ASP A 141 -12.79 41.50 -13.81
N GLY A 142 -11.60 40.90 -13.89
CA GLY A 142 -11.44 39.45 -13.80
C GLY A 142 -12.17 38.79 -12.62
N PRO A 143 -11.95 39.25 -11.37
CA PRO A 143 -12.65 38.73 -10.20
C PRO A 143 -14.17 38.89 -10.27
N TYR A 144 -14.66 40.08 -10.64
CA TYR A 144 -16.10 40.35 -10.70
C TYR A 144 -16.78 39.61 -11.86
N LEU A 145 -16.10 39.49 -13.01
CA LEU A 145 -16.53 38.68 -14.15
C LEU A 145 -16.71 37.22 -13.73
N LEU A 146 -15.74 36.66 -12.99
CA LEU A 146 -15.80 35.29 -12.52
C LEU A 146 -16.97 35.08 -11.53
N GLU A 147 -17.20 36.03 -10.62
CA GLU A 147 -18.33 36.00 -9.69
C GLU A 147 -19.67 35.99 -10.45
N GLN A 148 -19.82 36.89 -11.43
CA GLN A 148 -21.03 36.94 -12.26
C GLN A 148 -21.27 35.68 -13.09
N ILE A 149 -20.21 35.03 -13.60
CA ILE A 149 -20.32 33.74 -14.28
C ILE A 149 -20.82 32.66 -13.30
N LYS A 150 -20.29 32.62 -12.08
CA LYS A 150 -20.71 31.63 -11.07
C LYS A 150 -22.16 31.81 -10.63
N GLU A 151 -22.61 33.05 -10.53
CA GLU A 151 -23.99 33.35 -10.13
C GLU A 151 -25.00 33.06 -11.26
N ASN A 152 -24.68 33.44 -12.50
CA ASN A 152 -25.67 33.47 -13.59
C ASN A 152 -25.52 32.32 -14.59
N ASN A 153 -24.31 31.78 -14.81
CA ASN A 153 -24.08 30.66 -15.72
C ASN A 153 -22.83 29.82 -15.37
N PRO A 154 -22.90 28.97 -14.33
CA PRO A 154 -21.76 28.17 -13.88
C PRO A 154 -21.23 27.21 -14.97
N SER A 155 -22.12 26.72 -15.85
CA SER A 155 -21.75 25.77 -16.92
C SER A 155 -20.76 26.35 -17.93
N LEU A 156 -20.70 27.67 -18.02
CA LEU A 156 -19.81 28.38 -18.92
C LEU A 156 -18.32 28.19 -18.55
N LEU A 157 -18.02 28.02 -17.27
CA LEU A 157 -16.65 27.74 -16.81
C LEU A 157 -16.13 26.42 -17.42
N ASN A 158 -16.99 25.42 -17.54
CA ASN A 158 -16.63 24.13 -18.13
C ASN A 158 -16.42 24.20 -19.65
N SER A 159 -17.00 25.17 -20.35
CA SER A 159 -16.84 25.29 -21.82
C SER A 159 -15.59 26.11 -22.22
N ILE A 160 -15.07 26.91 -21.29
CA ILE A 160 -13.88 27.75 -21.49
C ILE A 160 -12.60 26.98 -21.17
N MET A 161 -12.67 26.01 -20.27
CA MET A 161 -11.53 25.22 -19.85
C MET A 161 -11.25 24.08 -20.84
N GLY A 162 -10.05 24.07 -21.45
CA GLY A 162 -9.51 22.89 -22.10
C GLY A 162 -9.33 21.74 -21.11
N LEU A 163 -9.32 20.49 -21.61
CA LEU A 163 -9.25 19.30 -20.77
C LEU A 163 -8.01 19.31 -19.86
N GLU A 164 -6.89 19.83 -20.36
CA GLU A 164 -5.65 20.08 -19.62
C GLU A 164 -5.85 20.85 -18.31
N ARG A 165 -6.70 21.88 -18.32
CA ARG A 165 -6.96 22.70 -17.13
C ARG A 165 -8.05 22.11 -16.25
N LYS A 166 -9.00 21.35 -16.82
CA LYS A 166 -10.06 20.66 -16.07
C LYS A 166 -9.49 19.59 -15.15
N ILE A 167 -8.44 18.90 -15.57
CA ILE A 167 -7.76 17.88 -14.75
C ILE A 167 -7.17 18.49 -13.47
N LEU A 168 -6.81 19.77 -13.48
CA LEU A 168 -6.23 20.46 -12.33
C LEU A 168 -7.27 21.06 -11.39
N VAL A 169 -8.52 21.27 -11.84
CA VAL A 169 -9.63 21.76 -10.99
C VAL A 169 -9.92 20.74 -9.92
N GLN A 170 -9.77 21.11 -8.64
CA GLN A 170 -10.13 20.22 -7.55
C GLN A 170 -11.58 20.47 -7.13
N ASP A 171 -12.32 19.39 -6.89
CA ASP A 171 -13.61 19.48 -6.24
C ASP A 171 -13.35 19.76 -4.75
N THR A 172 -13.49 21.01 -4.34
CA THR A 172 -13.25 21.46 -2.95
C THR A 172 -14.14 20.72 -1.94
N PHE A 173 -15.28 20.18 -2.39
CA PHE A 173 -16.16 19.37 -1.56
C PHE A 173 -15.54 17.99 -1.25
N GLN A 174 -14.65 17.47 -2.11
CA GLN A 174 -13.92 16.22 -1.87
C GLN A 174 -12.74 16.39 -0.92
N LEU A 175 -12.20 17.61 -0.80
CA LEU A 175 -11.02 17.94 0.01
C LEU A 175 -11.36 18.17 1.48
N GLN A 176 -12.57 18.66 1.76
CA GLN A 176 -13.01 18.77 3.14
C GLN A 176 -13.34 17.37 3.66
N ASN A 177 -12.76 16.95 4.80
CA ASN A 177 -13.18 15.76 5.53
C ASN A 177 -14.57 15.98 6.19
N ILE A 178 -15.55 16.42 5.40
CA ILE A 178 -16.89 16.83 5.82
C ILE A 178 -17.53 15.71 6.63
N GLU A 179 -17.30 14.46 6.22
CA GLU A 179 -17.77 13.27 6.91
C GLU A 179 -17.23 13.18 8.34
N LEU A 180 -15.92 13.33 8.54
CA LEU A 180 -15.34 13.35 9.89
C LEU A 180 -15.78 14.59 10.67
N MET A 181 -15.75 15.78 10.06
CA MET A 181 -16.13 17.03 10.74
C MET A 181 -17.60 17.03 11.18
N LYS A 182 -18.49 16.48 10.36
CA LYS A 182 -19.90 16.25 10.71
C LYS A 182 -20.06 15.17 11.77
N ALA A 183 -19.32 14.04 11.69
CA ALA A 183 -19.34 13.01 12.73
C ALA A 183 -18.84 13.54 14.09
N LEU A 184 -17.91 14.50 14.06
CA LEU A 184 -17.43 15.24 15.23
C LEU A 184 -18.38 16.38 15.65
N ASN A 185 -19.40 16.69 14.84
CA ASN A 185 -20.39 17.75 15.07
C ASN A 185 -19.71 19.11 15.33
N MET A 186 -18.77 19.46 14.45
CA MET A 186 -17.99 20.69 14.50
C MET A 186 -18.28 21.55 13.27
N ASP A 187 -18.59 22.84 13.50
CA ASP A 187 -18.89 23.82 12.44
C ASP A 187 -17.64 24.51 11.87
N TYR A 188 -16.48 24.32 12.51
CA TYR A 188 -15.21 24.94 12.15
C TYR A 188 -14.20 23.86 11.74
N SER A 189 -13.44 24.10 10.67
CA SER A 189 -12.20 23.36 10.43
C SER A 189 -11.36 23.45 11.69
N ILE A 190 -10.77 22.33 12.11
CA ILE A 190 -9.73 22.36 13.13
C ILE A 190 -8.63 23.24 12.54
N GLU A 191 -8.61 24.53 12.88
CA GLU A 191 -7.62 25.48 12.40
C GLU A 191 -6.25 24.90 12.71
N LYS A 192 -5.50 24.53 11.66
CA LYS A 192 -4.08 24.17 11.64
C LYS A 192 -3.49 23.80 13.02
N ILE A 193 -4.07 22.82 13.72
CA ILE A 193 -3.44 22.27 14.91
C ILE A 193 -2.24 21.52 14.32
N ASN A 194 -1.08 22.18 14.32
CA ASN A 194 0.20 21.66 13.82
C ASN A 194 0.73 20.56 14.75
N CYS A 195 -0.12 19.59 15.07
CA CYS A 195 0.19 18.42 15.85
C CYS A 195 0.13 17.21 14.92
N TYR A 196 1.25 16.97 14.23
CA TYR A 196 1.43 15.81 13.38
C TYR A 196 1.95 14.64 14.22
N ASN A 197 1.63 13.43 13.78
CA ASN A 197 2.22 12.21 14.33
C ASN A 197 3.72 12.14 13.99
N ASP A 198 4.50 11.47 14.83
CA ASP A 198 5.85 11.05 14.45
C ASP A 198 5.77 10.12 13.23
N LEU A 199 6.84 10.09 12.43
CA LEU A 199 6.88 9.37 11.16
C LEU A 199 7.98 8.32 11.21
N ALA A 200 7.64 7.05 10.99
CA ALA A 200 8.61 5.97 10.77
C ALA A 200 8.59 5.54 9.30
N PHE A 201 9.64 4.86 8.85
CA PHE A 201 9.77 4.43 7.47
C PHE A 201 9.74 2.92 7.35
N PHE A 202 9.31 2.41 6.21
CA PHE A 202 9.44 1.00 5.91
C PHE A 202 9.47 0.77 4.40
N MET A 203 9.98 -0.39 4.00
CA MET A 203 9.91 -0.88 2.63
C MET A 203 9.59 -2.37 2.69
N GLY A 204 8.56 -2.78 1.94
CA GLY A 204 8.06 -4.14 2.01
C GLY A 204 7.87 -4.58 3.46
N SER A 205 8.41 -5.73 3.85
CA SER A 205 8.23 -6.22 5.23
C SER A 205 9.17 -5.61 6.29
N ILE A 206 10.12 -4.74 5.91
CA ILE A 206 11.16 -4.20 6.80
C ILE A 206 10.82 -2.78 7.28
N ASP A 207 10.72 -2.61 8.61
CA ASP A 207 10.60 -1.31 9.28
C ASP A 207 11.96 -0.66 9.57
N SER A 208 12.01 0.68 9.56
CA SER A 208 13.20 1.48 9.87
C SER A 208 13.77 1.23 11.26
N HIS A 209 12.98 0.65 12.16
CA HIS A 209 13.45 0.23 13.47
C HIS A 209 14.60 -0.77 13.38
N HIS A 210 14.61 -1.59 12.32
CA HIS A 210 15.69 -2.52 12.04
C HIS A 210 17.00 -1.81 11.68
N LEU A 211 16.96 -0.59 11.12
CA LEU A 211 18.16 0.20 10.82
C LEU A 211 18.92 0.60 12.10
N LEU A 212 18.19 0.81 13.20
CA LEU A 212 18.77 1.22 14.48
C LEU A 212 19.21 0.04 15.35
N LYS A 213 18.58 -1.13 15.19
CA LYS A 213 18.78 -2.27 16.09
C LYS A 213 19.44 -3.48 15.44
N SER A 214 19.34 -3.69 14.14
CA SER A 214 19.84 -4.91 13.52
C SER A 214 21.35 -4.85 13.29
N GLN A 215 22.06 -5.87 13.76
CA GLN A 215 23.43 -6.18 13.36
C GLN A 215 23.39 -7.37 12.40
N ILE A 216 23.87 -7.13 11.19
CA ILE A 216 23.90 -8.14 10.13
C ILE A 216 25.31 -8.70 10.04
N LYS A 217 25.40 -10.03 10.02
CA LYS A 217 26.65 -10.75 9.79
C LYS A 217 26.47 -11.71 8.64
N ILE A 218 27.41 -11.67 7.70
CA ILE A 218 27.42 -12.55 6.53
C ILE A 218 28.57 -13.53 6.70
N LEU A 219 28.28 -14.83 6.67
CA LEU A 219 29.32 -15.86 6.74
C LEU A 219 30.20 -15.81 5.48
N PRO A 220 31.54 -15.69 5.62
CA PRO A 220 32.46 -15.67 4.49
C PRO A 220 32.77 -17.11 4.02
N SER A 221 31.73 -17.89 3.71
CA SER A 221 31.86 -19.26 3.23
C SER A 221 31.75 -19.31 1.70
N LYS A 222 32.60 -20.12 1.06
CA LYS A 222 32.42 -20.48 -0.36
C LYS A 222 31.19 -21.36 -0.51
N MET A 223 30.38 -21.07 -1.51
CA MET A 223 29.15 -21.79 -1.83
C MET A 223 29.21 -22.30 -3.26
N SER A 224 28.47 -23.38 -3.51
CA SER A 224 28.32 -23.96 -4.83
C SER A 224 26.85 -24.16 -5.16
N LEU A 225 26.44 -23.79 -6.37
CA LEU A 225 25.08 -24.01 -6.88
C LEU A 225 25.10 -24.66 -8.26
N ASN A 226 24.04 -25.40 -8.57
CA ASN A 226 23.79 -25.84 -9.93
C ASN A 226 23.33 -24.67 -10.81
N ARG A 227 23.14 -24.91 -12.11
CA ARG A 227 22.78 -23.85 -13.07
C ARG A 227 21.43 -23.19 -12.76
N GLU A 228 20.42 -23.99 -12.44
CA GLU A 228 19.08 -23.48 -12.11
C GLU A 228 19.09 -22.62 -10.84
N GLY A 229 19.78 -23.09 -9.79
CA GLY A 229 19.95 -22.33 -8.55
C GLY A 229 20.75 -21.03 -8.75
N TRP A 230 21.77 -21.04 -9.60
CA TRP A 230 22.51 -19.83 -9.96
C TRP A 230 21.65 -18.81 -10.71
N ASP A 231 20.86 -19.26 -11.68
CA ASP A 231 19.99 -18.38 -12.46
C ASP A 231 18.92 -17.71 -11.56
N ILE A 232 18.35 -18.46 -10.60
CA ILE A 232 17.44 -17.92 -9.58
C ILE A 232 18.15 -16.89 -8.69
N LEU A 233 19.31 -17.26 -8.12
CA LEU A 233 20.08 -16.38 -7.23
C LEU A 233 20.46 -15.06 -7.93
N LYS A 234 20.95 -15.17 -9.17
CA LYS A 234 21.37 -14.03 -10.00
C LYS A 234 20.20 -13.12 -10.31
N LYS A 235 19.10 -13.68 -10.86
CA LYS A 235 17.96 -12.89 -11.35
C LYS A 235 17.17 -12.27 -10.21
N LYS A 236 16.98 -12.99 -9.10
CA LYS A 236 16.14 -12.54 -7.98
C LYS A 236 16.88 -11.61 -7.03
N TYR A 237 18.20 -11.76 -6.85
CA TYR A 237 18.91 -11.04 -5.80
C TYR A 237 20.17 -10.32 -6.23
N LEU A 238 21.12 -10.99 -6.89
CA LEU A 238 22.45 -10.42 -7.07
C LEU A 238 22.44 -9.15 -7.93
N VAL A 239 21.65 -9.13 -9.01
CA VAL A 239 21.54 -7.96 -9.90
C VAL A 239 20.92 -6.77 -9.18
N ASP A 240 19.87 -7.00 -8.39
CA ASP A 240 19.21 -5.92 -7.64
C ASP A 240 20.08 -5.44 -6.47
N LEU A 241 20.78 -6.34 -5.76
CA LEU A 241 21.75 -5.96 -4.74
C LEU A 241 22.89 -5.12 -5.32
N GLU A 242 23.48 -5.53 -6.43
CA GLU A 242 24.56 -4.77 -7.09
C GLU A 242 24.10 -3.37 -7.48
N ARG A 243 22.88 -3.25 -8.03
CA ARG A 243 22.26 -1.97 -8.38
C ARG A 243 22.12 -1.04 -7.17
N HIS A 244 21.71 -1.55 -6.01
CA HIS A 244 21.47 -0.73 -4.82
C HIS A 244 22.74 -0.45 -3.99
N LEU A 245 23.66 -1.41 -3.92
CA LEU A 245 24.96 -1.28 -3.24
C LEU A 245 25.91 -0.37 -4.01
N GLY A 246 25.86 -0.40 -5.35
CA GLY A 246 26.80 0.31 -6.23
C GLY A 246 28.15 -0.41 -6.38
N PHE A 247 28.26 -1.65 -5.92
CA PHE A 247 29.41 -2.54 -6.08
C PHE A 247 28.95 -4.00 -6.07
N THR A 248 29.81 -4.91 -6.55
CA THR A 248 29.52 -6.34 -6.65
C THR A 248 29.21 -6.96 -5.27
N PRO A 249 28.06 -7.61 -5.07
CA PRO A 249 27.72 -8.28 -3.80
C PRO A 249 28.57 -9.52 -3.52
N LEU A 250 29.25 -10.03 -4.54
CA LEU A 250 30.17 -11.16 -4.48
C LEU A 250 31.63 -10.68 -4.46
N LEU A 251 32.55 -11.53 -4.00
CA LEU A 251 33.99 -11.26 -4.08
C LEU A 251 34.50 -11.24 -5.52
N ASP A 252 33.95 -12.11 -6.36
CA ASP A 252 34.22 -12.17 -7.80
C ASP A 252 33.03 -11.56 -8.56
N GLU A 253 33.30 -10.88 -9.68
CA GLU A 253 32.23 -10.38 -10.55
C GLU A 253 31.35 -11.53 -11.06
N ILE A 254 30.04 -11.30 -11.19
CA ILE A 254 29.07 -12.30 -11.67
C ILE A 254 29.55 -12.92 -13.00
N GLN A 255 30.09 -12.08 -13.90
CA GLN A 255 30.63 -12.50 -15.19
C GLN A 255 31.85 -13.42 -15.05
N SER A 256 32.73 -13.17 -14.08
CA SER A 256 33.90 -14.01 -13.82
C SER A 256 33.52 -15.38 -13.26
N VAL A 257 32.49 -15.43 -12.39
CA VAL A 257 31.93 -16.69 -11.88
C VAL A 257 31.36 -17.53 -13.03
N GLU A 258 30.59 -16.89 -13.93
CA GLU A 258 30.03 -17.55 -15.12
C GLU A 258 31.13 -18.04 -16.08
N LEU A 259 32.16 -17.24 -16.32
CA LEU A 259 33.28 -17.62 -17.17
C LEU A 259 34.05 -18.82 -16.59
N ASN A 260 34.26 -18.86 -15.27
CA ASN A 260 34.91 -20.00 -14.60
C ASN A 260 34.10 -21.29 -14.76
N PHE A 261 32.78 -21.21 -14.53
CA PHE A 261 31.88 -22.34 -14.78
C PHE A 261 31.97 -22.83 -16.24
N GLU A 262 31.91 -21.93 -17.22
CA GLU A 262 32.00 -22.29 -18.64
C GLU A 262 33.35 -22.95 -19.00
N MET A 263 34.45 -22.46 -18.44
CA MET A 263 35.78 -23.06 -18.65
C MET A 263 35.84 -24.48 -18.08
N GLN A 264 35.28 -24.70 -16.88
CA GLN A 264 35.23 -26.03 -16.28
C GLN A 264 34.28 -26.97 -17.04
N LEU A 265 33.16 -26.44 -17.55
CA LEU A 265 32.20 -27.20 -18.33
C LEU A 265 32.81 -27.66 -19.66
N LYS A 266 33.60 -26.80 -20.31
CA LYS A 266 34.36 -27.18 -21.51
C LYS A 266 35.28 -28.36 -21.22
N LYS A 267 36.04 -28.34 -20.12
CA LYS A 267 36.91 -29.45 -19.70
C LYS A 267 36.11 -30.73 -19.41
N HIS A 268 34.95 -30.61 -18.76
CA HIS A 268 34.08 -31.75 -18.49
C HIS A 268 33.56 -32.41 -19.78
N LEU A 269 33.22 -31.59 -20.80
CA LEU A 269 32.66 -32.05 -22.07
C LEU A 269 33.71 -32.61 -23.06
N GLU A 270 35.01 -32.50 -22.75
CA GLU A 270 36.08 -33.03 -23.59
C GLU A 270 35.94 -34.54 -23.83
N GLU A 271 36.33 -34.98 -25.03
CA GLU A 271 36.18 -36.38 -25.44
C GLU A 271 36.99 -37.35 -24.56
N ASN A 272 38.13 -36.90 -24.01
CA ASN A 272 38.93 -37.67 -23.07
C ASN A 272 38.20 -37.93 -21.75
N ASN A 273 37.48 -36.93 -21.21
CA ASN A 273 36.72 -37.08 -19.97
C ASN A 273 35.48 -37.97 -20.18
N LYS A 274 34.83 -37.88 -21.36
CA LYS A 274 33.75 -38.81 -21.76
C LYS A 274 34.23 -40.26 -21.83
N LYS A 275 35.39 -40.51 -22.46
CA LYS A 275 36.02 -41.84 -22.50
C LYS A 275 36.37 -42.34 -21.09
N HIS A 276 36.79 -41.44 -20.20
CA HIS A 276 37.06 -41.77 -18.81
C HIS A 276 35.79 -42.18 -18.05
N TYR A 277 34.68 -41.47 -18.26
CA TYR A 277 33.38 -41.80 -17.68
C TYR A 277 32.84 -43.15 -18.16
N GLU A 278 33.01 -43.50 -19.43
CA GLU A 278 32.61 -44.81 -19.95
C GLU A 278 33.45 -45.95 -19.32
N LYS A 279 34.73 -45.71 -19.00
CA LYS A 279 35.55 -46.66 -18.22
C LYS A 279 35.04 -46.81 -16.78
N ILE A 280 34.62 -45.72 -16.14
CA ILE A 280 34.00 -45.75 -14.79
C ILE A 280 32.71 -46.59 -14.81
N LYS A 281 31.85 -46.40 -15.81
CA LYS A 281 30.63 -47.20 -15.97
C LYS A 281 30.94 -48.68 -16.15
N ALA A 282 31.91 -49.02 -17.01
CA ALA A 282 32.35 -50.39 -17.22
C ALA A 282 32.88 -51.03 -15.93
N ALA A 283 33.73 -50.31 -15.17
CA ALA A 283 34.28 -50.79 -13.90
C ALA A 283 33.18 -51.00 -12.84
N ARG A 284 32.19 -50.08 -12.74
CA ARG A 284 31.03 -50.25 -11.84
C ARG A 284 30.17 -51.47 -12.21
N LEU A 285 29.97 -51.70 -13.51
CA LEU A 285 29.22 -52.87 -14.00
C LEU A 285 29.97 -54.17 -13.70
N GLU A 286 31.29 -54.18 -13.86
CA GLU A 286 32.15 -55.32 -13.52
C GLU A 286 32.13 -55.62 -12.02
N ILE A 287 32.20 -54.60 -11.16
CA ILE A 287 32.04 -54.74 -9.71
C ILE A 287 30.68 -55.39 -9.38
N SER A 288 29.58 -54.92 -9.98
CA SER A 288 28.26 -55.50 -9.78
C SER A 288 28.18 -56.97 -10.24
N LEU A 289 28.82 -57.32 -11.36
CA LEU A 289 28.91 -58.72 -11.81
C LEU A 289 29.68 -59.59 -10.81
N LEU A 290 30.81 -59.09 -10.28
CA LEU A 290 31.61 -59.78 -9.27
C LEU A 290 30.86 -59.94 -7.93
N GLU A 291 30.04 -58.97 -7.54
CA GLU A 291 29.17 -59.08 -6.36
C GLU A 291 28.11 -60.17 -6.54
N ASN A 292 27.49 -60.22 -7.73
CA ASN A 292 26.49 -61.24 -8.05
C ASN A 292 27.10 -62.64 -8.09
N THR A 293 28.32 -62.81 -8.63
CA THR A 293 29.01 -64.10 -8.61
C THR A 293 29.41 -64.51 -7.19
N LEU A 294 29.90 -63.59 -6.35
CA LEU A 294 30.18 -63.87 -4.93
C LEU A 294 28.92 -64.29 -4.17
N ALA A 295 27.79 -63.62 -4.41
CA ALA A 295 26.51 -63.98 -3.82
C ALA A 295 26.03 -65.37 -4.27
N SER A 296 26.19 -65.70 -5.57
CA SER A 296 25.85 -67.02 -6.12
C SER A 296 26.72 -68.12 -5.52
N ILE A 297 28.04 -67.94 -5.52
CA ILE A 297 29.00 -68.91 -4.94
C ILE A 297 28.72 -69.09 -3.45
N ARG A 298 28.41 -68.01 -2.72
CA ARG A 298 28.03 -68.10 -1.30
C ARG A 298 26.73 -68.88 -1.11
N SER A 299 25.73 -68.71 -1.97
CA SER A 299 24.49 -69.50 -1.92
C SER A 299 24.78 -70.99 -2.12
N GLU A 300 25.66 -71.33 -3.08
CA GLU A 300 26.11 -72.71 -3.29
C GLU A 300 26.89 -73.26 -2.09
N LEU A 301 27.76 -72.46 -1.46
CA LEU A 301 28.43 -72.85 -0.22
C LEU A 301 27.41 -73.06 0.93
N ASN A 302 26.33 -72.27 0.98
CA ASN A 302 25.25 -72.47 1.95
C ASN A 302 24.46 -73.76 1.72
N THR A 303 24.25 -74.16 0.46
CA THR A 303 23.58 -75.44 0.17
C THR A 303 24.45 -76.63 0.57
N PHE A 304 25.78 -76.56 0.40
CA PHE A 304 26.70 -77.56 0.97
C PHE A 304 26.58 -77.64 2.50
N ARG A 305 26.45 -76.50 3.19
CA ARG A 305 26.23 -76.46 4.64
C ARG A 305 24.93 -77.17 5.03
N ASN A 306 23.81 -76.83 4.39
CA ASN A 306 22.50 -77.41 4.71
C ASN A 306 22.39 -78.90 4.35
N GLN A 307 23.08 -79.35 3.28
CA GLN A 307 23.14 -80.77 2.93
C GLN A 307 24.01 -81.57 3.91
N SER A 308 25.04 -80.96 4.49
CA SER A 308 25.91 -81.57 5.50
C SER A 308 25.20 -81.81 6.86
N ASP A 309 24.07 -81.16 7.12
CA ASP A 309 23.26 -81.39 8.33
C ASP A 309 22.42 -82.67 8.26
N ASN A 310 22.24 -83.28 7.07
CA ASN A 310 21.37 -84.44 6.86
C ASN A 310 22.08 -85.80 6.73
N PHE A 311 23.43 -85.87 6.79
CA PHE A 311 24.19 -87.12 6.68
C PHE A 311 25.18 -87.28 7.85
N GLU A 312 25.18 -88.44 8.51
CA GLU A 312 26.13 -88.85 9.59
C GLU A 312 27.59 -89.05 9.11
N GLY A 313 27.97 -88.52 7.93
CA GLY A 313 29.19 -88.90 7.23
C GLY A 313 30.17 -87.77 6.86
N ASP A 314 29.94 -86.51 7.26
CA ASP A 314 30.84 -85.42 6.85
C ASP A 314 31.16 -84.41 7.96
N ASP A 315 31.53 -84.93 9.14
CA ASP A 315 31.98 -84.14 10.30
C ASP A 315 33.15 -83.20 9.97
N VAL A 316 33.93 -83.48 8.92
CA VAL A 316 35.07 -82.65 8.52
C VAL A 316 34.62 -81.36 7.86
N VAL A 317 33.60 -81.40 6.97
CA VAL A 317 33.07 -80.20 6.32
C VAL A 317 32.36 -79.32 7.35
N ARG A 318 31.57 -79.90 8.27
CA ARG A 318 30.88 -79.17 9.33
C ARG A 318 31.85 -78.43 10.27
N ASN A 319 32.92 -79.11 10.70
CA ASN A 319 33.95 -78.51 11.56
C ASN A 319 34.74 -77.41 10.85
N VAL A 320 35.04 -77.58 9.55
CA VAL A 320 35.74 -76.57 8.75
C VAL A 320 34.85 -75.35 8.51
N MET A 321 33.59 -75.54 8.09
CA MET A 321 32.64 -74.46 7.83
C MET A 321 32.25 -73.68 9.10
N GLY A 322 32.19 -74.33 10.27
CA GLY A 322 31.88 -73.65 11.54
C GLY A 322 32.87 -72.54 11.92
N ILE A 323 34.08 -72.55 11.36
CA ILE A 323 35.13 -71.57 11.66
C ILE A 323 35.07 -70.37 10.72
N TRP A 324 34.98 -70.60 9.40
CA TRP A 324 35.06 -69.52 8.41
C TRP A 324 33.70 -69.02 7.90
N TRP A 325 32.63 -69.83 7.97
CA TRP A 325 31.30 -69.42 7.48
C TRP A 325 30.76 -68.15 8.16
N PRO A 326 30.91 -67.96 9.49
CA PRO A 326 30.48 -66.72 10.14
C PRO A 326 31.11 -65.46 9.52
N ILE A 327 32.34 -65.57 9.02
CA ILE A 327 33.11 -64.46 8.43
C ILE A 327 32.47 -63.99 7.11
N ILE A 328 32.00 -64.90 6.27
CA ILE A 328 31.47 -64.54 4.94
C ILE A 328 29.94 -64.46 4.87
N SER A 329 29.25 -65.04 5.85
CA SER A 329 27.79 -65.17 5.83
C SER A 329 27.05 -63.84 5.92
N GLY A 330 27.66 -62.82 6.53
CA GLY A 330 27.08 -61.49 6.72
C GLY A 330 27.33 -60.49 5.60
N ALA A 331 28.13 -60.82 4.58
CA ALA A 331 28.51 -59.85 3.55
C ALA A 331 27.32 -59.45 2.65
N SER A 332 27.02 -58.17 2.54
CA SER A 332 25.86 -57.70 1.77
C SER A 332 26.18 -56.53 0.86
N LYS A 333 27.20 -55.73 1.20
CA LYS A 333 27.65 -54.57 0.44
C LYS A 333 29.11 -54.74 0.02
N THR A 334 29.55 -54.01 -1.00
CA THR A 334 30.93 -54.03 -1.53
C THR A 334 31.98 -53.91 -0.42
N GLN A 335 31.72 -53.02 0.56
CA GLN A 335 32.63 -52.77 1.68
C GLN A 335 32.83 -54.00 2.58
N ASP A 336 31.82 -54.86 2.72
CA ASP A 336 31.90 -56.09 3.51
C ASP A 336 32.80 -57.13 2.83
N TYR A 337 32.72 -57.25 1.50
CA TYR A 337 33.59 -58.16 0.75
C TYR A 337 35.05 -57.69 0.75
N ILE A 338 35.27 -56.38 0.69
CA ILE A 338 36.60 -55.76 0.78
C ILE A 338 37.21 -55.98 2.16
N SER A 339 36.44 -55.78 3.25
CA SER A 339 36.95 -56.06 4.60
C SER A 339 37.28 -57.54 4.77
N ILE A 340 36.45 -58.45 4.25
CA ILE A 340 36.75 -59.89 4.23
C ILE A 340 38.06 -60.19 3.52
N TYR A 341 38.30 -59.57 2.35
CA TYR A 341 39.52 -59.77 1.58
C TYR A 341 40.76 -59.22 2.31
N HIS A 342 40.70 -58.05 2.94
CA HIS A 342 41.87 -57.50 3.63
C HIS A 342 42.16 -58.15 4.98
N GLU A 343 41.13 -58.50 5.75
CA GLU A 343 41.28 -58.98 7.13
C GLU A 343 41.39 -60.51 7.22
N TYR A 344 40.76 -61.26 6.31
CA TYR A 344 40.59 -62.72 6.47
C TYR A 344 41.09 -63.55 5.28
N ASN A 345 41.56 -62.96 4.17
CA ASN A 345 41.96 -63.72 2.98
C ASN A 345 43.05 -64.78 3.25
N ASP A 346 44.07 -64.47 4.04
CA ASP A 346 45.13 -65.44 4.37
C ASP A 346 44.66 -66.57 5.29
N LEU A 347 43.67 -66.31 6.14
CA LEU A 347 42.98 -67.33 6.93
C LEU A 347 42.11 -68.21 6.03
N LEU A 348 41.33 -67.60 5.14
CA LEU A 348 40.42 -68.31 4.24
C LEU A 348 41.18 -69.20 3.25
N LYS A 349 42.34 -68.78 2.71
CA LYS A 349 43.20 -69.60 1.84
C LYS A 349 43.61 -70.93 2.48
N GLN A 350 43.77 -71.01 3.79
CA GLN A 350 44.13 -72.26 4.47
C GLN A 350 43.01 -73.31 4.38
N TYR A 351 41.76 -72.86 4.21
CA TYR A 351 40.58 -73.71 4.13
C TYR A 351 40.20 -74.13 2.70
N SER A 352 40.82 -73.55 1.66
CA SER A 352 40.61 -73.97 0.27
C SER A 352 41.35 -75.29 -0.06
N GLU A 353 42.44 -75.61 0.65
CA GLU A 353 43.33 -76.75 0.35
C GLU A 353 43.11 -78.00 1.22
N VAL A 354 42.06 -78.03 2.06
CA VAL A 354 41.83 -79.12 3.02
C VAL A 354 41.51 -80.44 2.29
N LYS A 355 42.47 -81.37 2.24
CA LYS A 355 42.41 -82.64 1.47
C LYS A 355 41.24 -83.60 1.77
N LYS A 356 40.47 -83.35 2.83
CA LYS A 356 39.32 -84.17 3.23
C LYS A 356 37.94 -83.63 2.79
N THR A 357 37.85 -82.45 2.16
CA THR A 357 36.57 -81.87 1.68
C THR A 357 36.22 -82.31 0.25
N PRO A 358 34.94 -82.28 -0.18
CA PRO A 358 34.54 -82.60 -1.55
C PRO A 358 35.23 -81.71 -2.60
N ALA A 359 35.52 -82.27 -3.78
CA ALA A 359 36.18 -81.52 -4.86
C ALA A 359 35.37 -80.30 -5.31
N ALA A 360 34.04 -80.43 -5.41
CA ALA A 360 33.12 -79.34 -5.77
C ALA A 360 33.17 -78.18 -4.75
N TYR A 361 33.29 -78.49 -3.46
CA TYR A 361 33.45 -77.49 -2.41
C TYR A 361 34.77 -76.72 -2.55
N ARG A 362 35.88 -77.39 -2.86
CA ARG A 362 37.18 -76.71 -3.03
C ARG A 362 37.21 -75.82 -4.26
N ILE A 363 36.54 -76.24 -5.34
CA ILE A 363 36.41 -75.43 -6.55
C ILE A 363 35.62 -74.16 -6.22
N ASN A 364 34.41 -74.28 -5.66
CA ASN A 364 33.59 -73.13 -5.30
C ASN A 364 34.28 -72.19 -4.30
N PHE A 365 35.01 -72.73 -3.33
CA PHE A 365 35.74 -71.91 -2.36
C PHE A 365 36.97 -71.21 -2.97
N SER A 366 37.67 -71.88 -3.88
CA SER A 366 38.76 -71.28 -4.66
C SER A 366 38.24 -70.17 -5.57
N ASP A 367 37.09 -70.39 -6.20
CA ASP A 367 36.42 -69.40 -7.06
C ASP A 367 35.90 -68.22 -6.23
N TYR A 368 35.44 -68.45 -5.00
CA TYR A 368 35.09 -67.38 -4.07
C TYR A 368 36.30 -66.48 -3.74
N LEU A 369 37.45 -67.08 -3.44
CA LEU A 369 38.67 -66.33 -3.11
C LEU A 369 39.26 -65.58 -4.31
N SER A 370 39.24 -66.18 -5.50
CA SER A 370 39.71 -65.49 -6.72
C SER A 370 38.78 -64.33 -7.08
N THR A 371 37.47 -64.52 -6.95
CA THR A 371 36.47 -63.47 -7.20
C THR A 371 36.57 -62.33 -6.18
N LEU A 372 36.85 -62.63 -4.90
CA LEU A 372 37.12 -61.60 -3.87
C LEU A 372 38.36 -60.77 -4.20
N ALA A 373 39.43 -61.41 -4.67
CA ALA A 373 40.65 -60.72 -5.07
C ALA A 373 40.39 -59.81 -6.29
N SER A 374 39.68 -60.32 -7.30
CA SER A 374 39.27 -59.55 -8.47
C SER A 374 38.38 -58.35 -8.11
N LEU A 375 37.45 -58.51 -7.16
CA LEU A 375 36.60 -57.42 -6.67
C LEU A 375 37.45 -56.33 -6.00
N SER A 376 38.39 -56.70 -5.13
CA SER A 376 39.29 -55.75 -4.47
C SER A 376 40.10 -54.93 -5.48
N THR A 377 40.69 -55.60 -6.49
CA THR A 377 41.45 -54.93 -7.55
C THR A 377 40.57 -54.00 -8.39
N GLN A 378 39.34 -54.41 -8.72
CA GLN A 378 38.44 -53.56 -9.50
C GLN A 378 37.93 -52.35 -8.72
N VAL A 379 37.75 -52.46 -7.41
CA VAL A 379 37.37 -51.32 -6.56
C VAL A 379 38.53 -50.31 -6.44
N GLU A 380 39.78 -50.78 -6.36
CA GLU A 380 40.95 -49.89 -6.41
C GLU A 380 41.08 -49.20 -7.77
N TYR A 381 40.85 -49.93 -8.86
CA TYR A 381 40.83 -49.38 -10.22
C TYR A 381 39.73 -48.33 -10.41
N LEU A 382 38.52 -48.59 -9.89
CA LEU A 382 37.41 -47.63 -9.91
C LEU A 382 37.78 -46.34 -9.15
N LYS A 383 38.40 -46.44 -7.98
CA LYS A 383 38.85 -45.26 -7.20
C LYS A 383 39.88 -44.42 -7.97
N GLU A 384 40.82 -45.08 -8.67
CA GLU A 384 41.80 -44.39 -9.49
C GLU A 384 41.12 -43.65 -10.66
N LEU A 385 40.18 -44.30 -11.35
CA LEU A 385 39.41 -43.67 -12.42
C LEU A 385 38.54 -42.50 -11.91
N GLU A 386 37.85 -42.68 -10.78
CA GLU A 386 37.02 -41.63 -10.18
C GLU A 386 37.85 -40.40 -9.76
N SER A 387 39.12 -40.60 -9.35
CA SER A 387 40.03 -39.50 -9.01
C SER A 387 40.50 -38.67 -10.22
N GLN A 388 40.47 -39.24 -11.42
CA GLN A 388 40.89 -38.61 -12.67
C GLN A 388 39.71 -38.05 -13.48
N TYR A 389 38.48 -38.38 -13.08
CA TYR A 389 37.25 -37.89 -13.71
C TYR A 389 36.93 -36.45 -13.30
N ILE A 390 36.75 -35.59 -14.30
CA ILE A 390 36.30 -34.22 -14.08
C ILE A 390 34.78 -34.25 -13.96
N GLN A 391 34.26 -33.97 -12.78
CA GLN A 391 32.82 -33.91 -12.52
C GLN A 391 32.17 -32.74 -13.27
N TYR A 392 30.84 -32.78 -13.38
CA TYR A 392 30.08 -31.65 -13.90
C TYR A 392 30.28 -30.44 -12.96
N PRO A 393 30.65 -29.26 -13.46
CA PRO A 393 30.99 -28.14 -12.61
C PRO A 393 29.76 -27.55 -11.90
N LEU A 394 29.99 -26.84 -10.81
CA LEU A 394 29.00 -26.02 -10.12
C LEU A 394 29.46 -24.55 -10.16
N TYR A 395 28.52 -23.62 -10.01
CA TYR A 395 28.82 -22.21 -9.84
C TYR A 395 29.38 -22.00 -8.44
N GLU A 396 30.68 -21.72 -8.35
CA GLU A 396 31.35 -21.40 -7.08
C GLU A 396 31.35 -19.88 -6.85
N TYR A 397 30.83 -19.44 -5.71
CA TYR A 397 30.77 -18.02 -5.36
C TYR A 397 30.96 -17.79 -3.87
N GLN A 398 31.25 -16.54 -3.51
CA GLN A 398 31.37 -16.10 -2.13
C GLN A 398 30.89 -14.65 -2.01
N PHE A 399 30.09 -14.36 -0.99
CA PHE A 399 29.62 -13.00 -0.73
C PHE A 399 30.75 -12.08 -0.26
N ASN A 400 30.73 -10.83 -0.71
CA ASN A 400 31.59 -9.76 -0.21
C ASN A 400 31.09 -9.25 1.15
N ALA A 401 31.24 -10.09 2.17
CA ALA A 401 30.74 -9.85 3.52
C ALA A 401 31.24 -8.50 4.09
N SER A 402 32.53 -8.20 3.97
CA SER A 402 33.11 -6.96 4.49
C SER A 402 32.59 -5.72 3.78
N GLY A 403 32.42 -5.77 2.45
CA GLY A 403 31.85 -4.68 1.67
C GLY A 403 30.40 -4.39 2.05
N ILE A 404 29.56 -5.43 2.09
CA ILE A 404 28.13 -5.30 2.42
C ILE A 404 27.96 -4.83 3.87
N GLU A 405 28.66 -5.43 4.83
CA GLU A 405 28.56 -5.04 6.25
C GLU A 405 29.04 -3.61 6.50
N SER A 406 30.14 -3.18 5.85
CA SER A 406 30.63 -1.80 5.97
C SER A 406 29.67 -0.80 5.34
N TRP A 407 29.08 -1.14 4.19
CA TRP A 407 28.07 -0.31 3.54
C TRP A 407 26.84 -0.14 4.41
N LEU A 408 26.30 -1.25 4.95
CA LEU A 408 25.15 -1.24 5.86
C LEU A 408 25.42 -0.39 7.09
N ARG A 409 26.58 -0.58 7.75
CA ARG A 409 26.95 0.22 8.93
C ARG A 409 26.95 1.72 8.61
N SER A 410 27.61 2.12 7.52
CA SER A 410 27.68 3.53 7.13
C SER A 410 26.31 4.14 6.86
N HIS A 411 25.38 3.40 6.26
CA HIS A 411 24.06 3.93 5.94
C HIS A 411 23.10 3.89 7.15
N CYS A 412 23.21 2.89 8.02
CA CYS A 412 22.49 2.86 9.30
C CYS A 412 22.95 4.01 10.22
N ASP A 413 24.26 4.29 10.28
CA ASP A 413 24.80 5.44 11.03
C ASP A 413 24.28 6.76 10.45
N PHE A 414 24.25 6.89 9.12
CA PHE A 414 23.66 8.06 8.45
C PHE A 414 22.16 8.21 8.75
N TYR A 415 21.40 7.12 8.79
CA TYR A 415 19.99 7.13 9.18
C TYR A 415 19.82 7.60 10.63
N ALA A 416 20.56 7.01 11.57
CA ALA A 416 20.51 7.38 12.98
C ALA A 416 20.88 8.86 13.21
N GLU A 417 21.97 9.33 12.61
CA GLU A 417 22.33 10.75 12.65
C GLU A 417 21.26 11.64 12.03
N GLY A 418 20.66 11.19 10.93
CA GLY A 418 19.60 11.90 10.23
C GLY A 418 18.35 12.08 11.09
N VAL A 419 17.91 11.02 11.78
CA VAL A 419 16.79 11.09 12.73
C VAL A 419 17.05 12.15 13.81
N CYS A 420 18.24 12.16 14.43
CA CYS A 420 18.63 13.18 15.40
C CYS A 420 18.65 14.59 14.79
N LYS A 421 19.31 14.77 13.64
CA LYS A 421 19.43 16.08 12.96
C LYS A 421 18.05 16.64 12.58
N ILE A 422 17.14 15.77 12.15
CA ILE A 422 15.79 16.15 11.76
C ILE A 422 14.99 16.57 13.00
N ASN A 423 14.99 15.75 14.05
CA ASN A 423 14.23 16.02 15.27
C ASN A 423 14.75 17.25 16.05
N ASP A 424 16.04 17.54 15.96
CA ASP A 424 16.66 18.74 16.54
C ASP A 424 16.39 20.03 15.73
N GLY A 425 15.67 19.96 14.59
CA GLY A 425 15.42 21.11 13.71
C GLY A 425 16.64 21.59 12.92
N LYS A 426 17.77 20.86 12.97
CA LYS A 426 19.05 21.26 12.34
C LYS A 426 19.06 21.13 10.81
N PHE A 427 17.94 20.72 10.22
CA PHE A 427 17.76 20.53 8.77
C PHE A 427 16.85 21.59 8.13
N GLU A 428 16.26 22.50 8.93
CA GLU A 428 15.25 23.45 8.46
C GLU A 428 15.71 24.22 7.21
N GLY A 429 14.87 24.20 6.17
CA GLY A 429 15.15 24.84 4.88
C GLY A 429 16.04 24.04 3.92
N ASN A 430 16.61 22.89 4.31
CA ASN A 430 17.44 22.05 3.44
C ASN A 430 16.63 20.89 2.83
N LYS A 431 15.87 21.21 1.78
CA LYS A 431 15.07 20.22 1.02
C LYS A 431 15.92 19.12 0.37
N GLU A 432 17.14 19.45 -0.07
CA GLU A 432 18.04 18.48 -0.70
C GLU A 432 18.54 17.44 0.30
N TYR A 433 18.85 17.86 1.53
CA TYR A 433 19.23 16.93 2.60
C TYR A 433 18.11 15.94 2.90
N LEU A 434 16.87 16.41 3.04
CA LEU A 434 15.73 15.53 3.33
C LEU A 434 15.49 14.55 2.18
N LYS A 435 15.61 15.00 0.92
CA LYS A 435 15.53 14.11 -0.25
C LYS A 435 16.63 13.05 -0.25
N ALA A 436 17.87 13.43 0.08
CA ALA A 436 18.98 12.49 0.22
C ALA A 436 18.76 11.49 1.37
N PHE A 437 18.22 11.96 2.50
CA PHE A 437 17.84 11.12 3.64
C PHE A 437 16.79 10.07 3.26
N LEU A 438 15.71 10.46 2.59
CA LEU A 438 14.66 9.53 2.13
C LEU A 438 15.18 8.53 1.11
N THR A 439 15.98 9.00 0.13
CA THR A 439 16.57 8.15 -0.90
C THR A 439 17.52 7.11 -0.29
N SER A 440 18.36 7.53 0.66
CA SER A 440 19.26 6.64 1.39
C SER A 440 18.48 5.61 2.21
N THR A 441 17.48 6.08 2.97
CA THR A 441 16.62 5.21 3.80
C THR A 441 15.94 4.13 2.96
N GLN A 442 15.31 4.52 1.84
CA GLN A 442 14.67 3.57 0.93
C GLN A 442 15.66 2.53 0.39
N LYS A 443 16.85 2.96 -0.05
CA LYS A 443 17.89 2.04 -0.56
C LYS A 443 18.31 1.00 0.47
N VAL A 444 18.53 1.42 1.72
CA VAL A 444 18.95 0.48 2.78
C VAL A 444 17.84 -0.50 3.11
N LEU A 445 16.60 -0.04 3.22
CA LEU A 445 15.46 -0.91 3.51
C LEU A 445 15.26 -1.97 2.41
N ILE A 446 15.39 -1.61 1.14
CA ILE A 446 15.36 -2.57 0.01
C ILE A 446 16.48 -3.61 0.15
N VAL A 447 17.71 -3.18 0.44
CA VAL A 447 18.85 -4.09 0.62
C VAL A 447 18.60 -5.04 1.80
N LEU A 448 18.03 -4.54 2.91
CA LEU A 448 17.67 -5.35 4.06
C LEU A 448 16.62 -6.41 3.75
N GLU A 449 15.59 -6.05 2.99
CA GLU A 449 14.54 -6.98 2.57
C GLU A 449 15.14 -8.11 1.71
N ILE A 450 15.95 -7.76 0.71
CA ILE A 450 16.64 -8.75 -0.12
C ILE A 450 17.53 -9.67 0.72
N LEU A 451 18.31 -9.11 1.66
CA LEU A 451 19.16 -9.91 2.54
C LEU A 451 18.36 -10.81 3.49
N GLN A 452 17.17 -10.39 3.91
CA GLN A 452 16.28 -11.22 4.74
C GLN A 452 15.73 -12.39 3.93
N GLU A 453 15.25 -12.16 2.72
CA GLU A 453 14.79 -13.24 1.83
C GLU A 453 15.93 -14.22 1.51
N LEU A 454 17.11 -13.70 1.17
CA LEU A 454 18.31 -14.49 0.95
C LEU A 454 18.66 -15.35 2.16
N SER A 455 18.49 -14.85 3.38
CA SER A 455 18.80 -15.62 4.60
C SER A 455 17.98 -16.90 4.73
N VAL A 456 16.74 -16.88 4.26
CA VAL A 456 15.82 -18.03 4.27
C VAL A 456 16.23 -19.03 3.20
N GLU A 457 16.56 -18.56 1.99
CA GLU A 457 16.92 -19.45 0.87
C GLU A 457 18.34 -20.03 0.97
N THR A 458 19.25 -19.37 1.68
CA THR A 458 20.67 -19.77 1.77
C THR A 458 21.04 -20.48 3.08
N ASN A 459 20.07 -20.98 3.86
CA ASN A 459 20.32 -21.65 5.15
C ASN A 459 21.15 -20.80 6.14
N SER A 460 20.73 -19.54 6.38
CA SER A 460 21.31 -18.65 7.41
C SER A 460 22.75 -18.17 7.17
N VAL A 461 23.15 -18.03 5.90
CA VAL A 461 24.40 -17.34 5.52
C VAL A 461 24.39 -15.89 6.01
N VAL A 462 23.24 -15.24 5.93
CA VAL A 462 23.01 -13.91 6.46
C VAL A 462 22.30 -14.07 7.80
N ASN A 463 22.95 -13.62 8.87
CA ASN A 463 22.40 -13.67 10.23
C ASN A 463 22.02 -12.28 10.69
N PHE A 464 20.76 -12.14 11.11
CA PHE A 464 20.23 -10.94 11.74
C PHE A 464 20.29 -11.11 13.25
N THR A 465 21.04 -10.24 13.92
CA THR A 465 21.08 -10.17 15.38
C THR A 465 20.48 -8.85 15.83
N SER A 466 19.67 -8.86 16.90
CA SER A 466 19.11 -7.64 17.46
C SER A 466 20.05 -7.09 18.53
N SER A 467 20.40 -5.82 18.41
CA SER A 467 21.13 -5.07 19.42
C SER A 467 20.15 -4.32 20.33
N THR A 468 20.53 -4.16 21.59
CA THR A 468 19.75 -3.47 22.63
C THR A 468 19.88 -1.94 22.55
N VAL A 469 20.09 -1.38 21.36
CA VAL A 469 20.25 0.07 21.18
C VAL A 469 18.95 0.78 21.59
N MET A 470 19.07 1.77 22.49
CA MET A 470 17.95 2.52 23.10
C MET A 470 17.47 3.72 22.27
N MET A 471 17.88 3.84 21.02
CA MET A 471 17.48 4.95 20.17
C MET A 471 16.00 4.78 19.76
N LYS A 472 15.20 5.82 20.00
CA LYS A 472 13.81 5.88 19.54
C LYS A 472 13.83 6.15 18.04
N ASP A 473 13.14 5.29 17.29
CA ASP A 473 12.97 5.49 15.85
C ASP A 473 11.90 6.55 15.55
N GLY A 474 11.95 7.08 14.33
CA GLY A 474 10.98 8.01 13.78
C GLY A 474 11.38 9.48 13.88
N ILE A 475 10.84 10.27 12.96
CA ILE A 475 11.06 11.71 12.84
C ILE A 475 9.82 12.52 13.20
N SER A 476 10.01 13.65 13.87
CA SER A 476 8.94 14.53 14.37
C SER A 476 8.83 15.78 13.50
N ILE A 477 8.36 15.61 12.26
CA ILE A 477 8.17 16.72 11.30
C ILE A 477 6.81 16.63 10.62
N SER A 478 6.36 17.73 10.00
CA SER A 478 5.13 17.69 9.20
C SER A 478 5.30 16.76 7.99
N PRO A 479 4.35 15.85 7.71
CA PRO A 479 4.35 15.04 6.49
C PRO A 479 4.46 15.87 5.21
N PHE A 480 4.02 17.13 5.22
CA PHE A 480 4.07 18.01 4.05
C PHE A 480 5.52 18.28 3.64
N THR A 481 6.42 18.38 4.62
CA THR A 481 7.86 18.56 4.32
C THR A 481 8.44 17.35 3.59
N LEU A 482 7.97 16.14 3.89
CA LEU A 482 8.33 14.93 3.15
C LEU A 482 7.73 14.95 1.74
N PHE A 483 6.43 15.27 1.61
CA PHE A 483 5.76 15.33 0.32
C PHE A 483 6.38 16.38 -0.60
N ASP A 484 6.78 17.52 -0.07
CA ASP A 484 7.39 18.59 -0.86
C ASP A 484 8.71 18.16 -1.50
N THR A 485 9.42 17.15 -0.97
CA THR A 485 10.68 16.64 -1.56
C THR A 485 10.55 16.10 -2.99
N GLY A 486 9.33 15.74 -3.41
CA GLY A 486 9.08 15.07 -4.69
C GLY A 486 9.34 13.56 -4.66
N HIS A 487 9.59 12.98 -3.48
CA HIS A 487 9.76 11.54 -3.32
C HIS A 487 8.41 10.82 -3.36
N ASP A 488 8.34 9.66 -4.01
CA ASP A 488 7.11 8.84 -4.02
C ASP A 488 6.92 8.20 -2.64
N ILE A 489 5.76 8.44 -2.04
CA ILE A 489 5.49 8.08 -0.64
C ILE A 489 4.17 7.33 -0.55
N ALA A 490 4.19 6.21 0.18
CA ALA A 490 2.98 5.55 0.64
C ALA A 490 2.81 5.84 2.14
N VAL A 491 1.73 6.54 2.52
CA VAL A 491 1.40 6.93 3.89
C VAL A 491 0.55 5.85 4.54
N TYR A 492 1.03 5.36 5.67
CA TYR A 492 0.45 4.26 6.42
C TYR A 492 0.09 4.68 7.84
N GLY A 493 -0.56 3.77 8.56
CA GLY A 493 -0.96 3.98 9.95
C GLY A 493 -2.32 3.36 10.25
N GLY A 494 -2.58 3.20 11.53
CA GLY A 494 -3.84 2.68 12.05
C GLY A 494 -5.06 3.51 11.64
N ALA A 495 -6.23 2.93 11.86
CA ALA A 495 -7.49 3.62 11.64
C ALA A 495 -7.64 4.77 12.66
N GLY A 496 -7.95 5.98 12.17
CA GLY A 496 -7.98 7.20 13.00
C GLY A 496 -6.63 7.92 13.16
N ALA A 497 -5.53 7.41 12.59
CA ALA A 497 -4.21 8.05 12.62
C ALA A 497 -4.14 9.38 11.83
N GLY A 498 -5.13 9.67 10.98
CA GLY A 498 -5.23 10.93 10.24
C GLY A 498 -4.71 10.90 8.80
N LYS A 499 -4.50 9.74 8.18
CA LYS A 499 -4.00 9.60 6.80
C LYS A 499 -4.75 10.46 5.76
N THR A 500 -6.06 10.25 5.63
CA THR A 500 -6.92 11.03 4.72
C THR A 500 -6.87 12.51 5.05
N THR A 501 -6.93 12.88 6.33
CA THR A 501 -6.85 14.28 6.77
C THR A 501 -5.52 14.91 6.39
N THR A 502 -4.39 14.22 6.59
CA THR A 502 -3.05 14.67 6.20
C THR A 502 -2.97 14.90 4.69
N LEU A 503 -3.47 13.97 3.87
CA LEU A 503 -3.46 14.13 2.41
C LEU A 503 -4.35 15.28 1.94
N GLN A 504 -5.56 15.39 2.49
CA GLN A 504 -6.50 16.47 2.17
C GLN A 504 -5.95 17.84 2.55
N MET A 505 -5.43 17.98 3.77
CA MET A 505 -4.82 19.23 4.22
C MET A 505 -3.57 19.59 3.38
N TYR A 506 -2.80 18.60 2.89
CA TYR A 506 -1.68 18.85 1.99
C TYR A 506 -2.16 19.41 0.64
N VAL A 507 -3.22 18.82 0.08
CA VAL A 507 -3.82 19.30 -1.17
C VAL A 507 -4.40 20.70 -0.99
N GLU A 508 -5.09 20.98 0.13
CA GLU A 508 -5.58 22.32 0.47
C GLU A 508 -4.43 23.32 0.59
N ASP A 509 -3.32 22.98 1.26
CA ASP A 509 -2.15 23.84 1.40
C ASP A 509 -1.48 24.15 0.04
N ILE A 510 -1.41 23.19 -0.88
CA ILE A 510 -0.93 23.41 -2.25
C ILE A 510 -1.83 24.41 -2.97
N ILE A 511 -3.15 24.25 -2.88
CA ILE A 511 -4.11 25.12 -3.57
C ILE A 511 -4.10 26.53 -2.95
N ASP A 512 -4.02 26.64 -1.63
CA ASP A 512 -3.92 27.92 -0.91
C ASP A 512 -2.64 28.69 -1.28
N LYS A 513 -1.57 27.97 -1.66
CA LYS A 513 -0.32 28.54 -2.23
C LYS A 513 -0.46 28.95 -3.70
N GLY A 514 -1.61 28.73 -4.34
CA GLY A 514 -1.87 29.01 -5.76
C GLY A 514 -1.17 28.05 -6.73
N LEU A 515 -0.73 26.88 -6.25
CA LEU A 515 -0.03 25.89 -7.07
C LEU A 515 -1.05 24.94 -7.73
N ASN A 516 -1.10 24.95 -9.07
CA ASN A 516 -2.01 24.12 -9.85
C ASN A 516 -1.33 22.85 -10.38
N ASN A 517 -0.75 22.04 -9.49
CA ASN A 517 0.01 20.84 -9.86
C ASN A 517 -0.28 19.64 -8.94
N VAL A 518 -1.53 19.51 -8.50
CA VAL A 518 -1.98 18.40 -7.66
C VAL A 518 -3.31 17.83 -8.15
N ILE A 519 -3.46 16.51 -8.11
CA ILE A 519 -4.70 15.78 -8.39
C ILE A 519 -4.99 14.89 -7.19
N TYR A 520 -6.16 15.06 -6.57
CA TYR A 520 -6.61 14.21 -5.46
C TYR A 520 -7.62 13.17 -5.95
N LEU A 521 -7.40 11.90 -5.62
CA LEU A 521 -8.22 10.75 -6.00
C LEU A 521 -8.68 9.96 -4.77
N PRO A 522 -9.93 10.11 -4.31
CA PRO A 522 -10.50 9.28 -3.26
C PRO A 522 -10.92 7.90 -3.81
N LEU A 523 -10.02 6.92 -3.79
CA LEU A 523 -10.17 5.66 -4.52
C LEU A 523 -11.44 4.88 -4.17
N ASN A 524 -11.76 4.73 -2.88
CA ASN A 524 -12.95 3.96 -2.48
C ASN A 524 -14.24 4.56 -3.10
N ARG A 525 -14.37 5.89 -3.13
CA ARG A 525 -15.53 6.55 -3.74
C ARG A 525 -15.56 6.36 -5.26
N LEU A 526 -14.41 6.53 -5.91
CA LEU A 526 -14.29 6.40 -7.36
C LEU A 526 -14.55 4.97 -7.84
N ILE A 527 -14.04 3.96 -7.13
CA ILE A 527 -14.24 2.55 -7.48
C ILE A 527 -15.69 2.14 -7.32
N ASN A 528 -16.39 2.59 -6.27
CA ASN A 528 -17.83 2.31 -6.13
C ASN A 528 -18.66 2.95 -7.24
N LYS A 529 -18.26 4.13 -7.72
CA LYS A 529 -18.89 4.76 -8.88
C LYS A 529 -18.55 4.01 -10.17
N LYS A 530 -17.29 3.57 -10.33
CA LYS A 530 -16.80 2.87 -11.53
C LYS A 530 -17.23 1.40 -11.59
N SER A 531 -17.55 0.74 -10.48
CA SER A 531 -18.09 -0.63 -10.47
C SER A 531 -19.44 -0.74 -11.18
N VAL A 532 -20.15 0.37 -11.35
CA VAL A 532 -21.34 0.48 -12.23
C VAL A 532 -20.96 0.29 -13.71
N TYR A 533 -19.70 0.60 -14.08
CA TYR A 533 -19.15 0.56 -15.45
C TYR A 533 -18.15 -0.59 -15.70
N PHE A 534 -17.56 -1.20 -14.67
CA PHE A 534 -16.56 -2.28 -14.77
C PHE A 534 -17.12 -3.68 -15.16
N SER A 535 -18.31 -3.79 -15.74
CA SER A 535 -18.91 -5.10 -16.03
C SER A 535 -18.09 -5.95 -17.03
N VAL A 536 -17.61 -7.09 -16.52
CA VAL A 536 -17.35 -8.43 -17.11
C VAL A 536 -16.20 -8.64 -18.11
N GLU A 537 -15.56 -7.63 -18.73
CA GLU A 537 -14.48 -7.91 -19.73
C GLU A 537 -13.10 -7.27 -19.43
N ALA A 538 -12.96 -6.51 -18.34
CA ALA A 538 -11.76 -5.71 -18.05
C ALA A 538 -10.61 -6.45 -17.31
N GLU A 539 -10.80 -7.71 -16.90
CA GLU A 539 -9.78 -8.48 -16.15
C GLU A 539 -8.52 -8.82 -16.96
N SER A 540 -8.56 -8.70 -18.29
CA SER A 540 -7.50 -9.22 -19.17
C SER A 540 -6.36 -8.25 -19.50
N ALA A 541 -6.37 -7.01 -19.00
CA ALA A 541 -5.26 -6.08 -19.19
C ALA A 541 -5.08 -5.15 -17.98
N PHE A 542 -4.14 -5.49 -17.10
CA PHE A 542 -3.47 -4.51 -16.24
C PHE A 542 -3.00 -3.36 -17.14
N SER A 543 -3.45 -2.14 -16.87
CA SER A 543 -3.10 -1.00 -17.70
C SER A 543 -3.09 0.29 -16.90
N TYR A 544 -2.03 1.09 -17.04
CA TYR A 544 -1.96 2.48 -16.55
C TYR A 544 -3.19 3.32 -16.98
N LYS A 545 -3.87 2.93 -18.08
CA LYS A 545 -5.12 3.55 -18.54
C LYS A 545 -6.21 3.54 -17.48
N GLN A 546 -6.22 2.57 -16.58
CA GLN A 546 -7.20 2.52 -15.51
C GLN A 546 -7.05 3.70 -14.54
N ILE A 547 -5.82 4.13 -14.26
CA ILE A 547 -5.52 5.33 -13.47
C ILE A 547 -5.97 6.58 -14.22
N LEU A 548 -5.73 6.67 -15.53
CA LEU A 548 -6.23 7.77 -16.36
C LEU A 548 -7.75 7.88 -16.31
N SER A 549 -8.48 6.77 -16.48
CA SER A 549 -9.94 6.75 -16.36
C SER A 549 -10.41 7.14 -14.95
N LEU A 550 -9.69 6.79 -13.88
CA LEU A 550 -10.02 7.24 -12.52
C LEU A 550 -9.84 8.75 -12.35
N ILE A 551 -8.79 9.33 -12.96
CA ILE A 551 -8.60 10.78 -13.01
C ILE A 551 -9.75 11.45 -13.75
N LEU A 552 -10.11 10.97 -14.95
CA LEU A 552 -11.23 11.50 -15.72
C LEU A 552 -12.56 11.41 -14.95
N LEU A 553 -12.83 10.27 -14.31
CA LEU A 553 -14.03 10.04 -13.50
C LEU A 553 -14.11 11.00 -12.31
N SER A 554 -12.97 11.32 -11.67
CA SER A 554 -12.90 12.28 -10.57
C SER A 554 -13.32 13.70 -11.01
N LYS A 555 -13.20 14.00 -12.31
CA LYS A 555 -13.59 15.27 -12.92
C LYS A 555 -14.94 15.22 -13.64
N ASN A 556 -15.67 14.11 -13.52
CA ASN A 556 -16.91 13.85 -14.26
C ASN A 556 -16.74 13.95 -15.78
N ILE A 557 -15.63 13.42 -16.29
CA ILE A 557 -15.34 13.29 -17.72
C ILE A 557 -15.40 11.81 -18.08
N ASP A 558 -16.08 11.49 -19.20
CA ASP A 558 -16.19 10.13 -19.72
C ASP A 558 -14.85 9.67 -20.33
N ASP A 559 -14.53 8.38 -20.22
CA ASP A 559 -13.26 7.79 -20.65
C ASP A 559 -13.24 7.41 -22.14
N THR A 560 -13.53 8.38 -23.01
CA THR A 560 -13.43 8.24 -24.47
C THR A 560 -11.97 8.27 -24.96
N ASP A 561 -11.69 7.72 -26.15
CA ASP A 561 -10.33 7.73 -26.73
C ASP A 561 -9.75 9.16 -26.86
N ASP A 562 -10.59 10.14 -27.23
CA ASP A 562 -10.19 11.56 -27.29
C ASP A 562 -9.81 12.09 -25.90
N SER A 563 -10.64 11.82 -24.88
CA SER A 563 -10.37 12.25 -23.50
C SER A 563 -9.12 11.58 -22.93
N MET A 564 -8.83 10.34 -23.34
CA MET A 564 -7.63 9.59 -22.97
C MET A 564 -6.38 10.16 -23.63
N ASN A 565 -6.43 10.57 -24.89
CA ASN A 565 -5.32 11.26 -25.54
C ASN A 565 -5.07 12.64 -24.91
N ASP A 566 -6.12 13.40 -24.64
CA ASP A 566 -6.04 14.73 -24.04
C ASP A 566 -5.45 14.70 -22.63
N ILE A 567 -5.82 13.74 -21.78
CA ILE A 567 -5.22 13.58 -20.45
C ILE A 567 -3.75 13.19 -20.55
N GLU A 568 -3.36 12.33 -21.51
CA GLU A 568 -1.96 11.97 -21.68
C GLU A 568 -1.08 13.18 -22.04
N ILE A 569 -1.61 14.11 -22.86
CA ILE A 569 -0.94 15.37 -23.19
C ILE A 569 -0.87 16.26 -21.95
N ALA A 570 -1.98 16.46 -21.25
CA ALA A 570 -2.07 17.27 -20.05
C ALA A 570 -1.09 16.85 -18.95
N LEU A 571 -0.96 15.53 -18.73
CA LEU A 571 -0.04 14.98 -17.74
C LEU A 571 1.43 15.25 -18.10
N ARG A 572 1.78 15.30 -19.39
CA ARG A 572 3.16 15.59 -19.85
C ARG A 572 3.50 17.08 -19.76
N ASP A 573 2.53 17.95 -20.01
CA ASP A 573 2.74 19.40 -20.04
C ASP A 573 2.68 20.05 -18.64
N THR A 574 2.24 19.30 -17.62
CA THR A 574 2.18 19.81 -16.26
C THR A 574 3.47 19.54 -15.48
N ASP A 575 4.24 20.60 -15.24
CA ASP A 575 5.47 20.52 -14.45
C ASP A 575 5.20 20.17 -12.98
N SER A 576 6.01 19.24 -12.44
CA SER A 576 5.99 18.85 -11.02
C SER A 576 4.61 18.40 -10.52
N LEU A 577 3.86 17.68 -11.36
CA LEU A 577 2.54 17.17 -11.01
C LEU A 577 2.61 16.13 -9.88
N ARG A 578 1.67 16.25 -8.93
CA ARG A 578 1.48 15.32 -7.82
C ARG A 578 0.14 14.61 -7.96
N LEU A 579 0.14 13.29 -7.89
CA LEU A 579 -1.06 12.48 -7.84
C LEU A 579 -1.22 11.89 -6.45
N VAL A 580 -2.23 12.38 -5.73
CA VAL A 580 -2.56 11.99 -4.36
C VAL A 580 -3.70 10.98 -4.41
N ILE A 581 -3.43 9.74 -4.00
CA ILE A 581 -4.32 8.59 -4.11
C ILE A 581 -4.71 8.14 -2.70
N ASP A 582 -5.97 8.32 -2.31
CA ASP A 582 -6.43 8.08 -0.93
C ASP A 582 -7.27 6.80 -0.80
N GLY A 583 -6.93 5.93 0.15
CA GLY A 583 -7.70 4.75 0.53
C GLY A 583 -7.43 3.51 -0.34
N LEU A 584 -6.16 3.15 -0.53
CA LEU A 584 -5.76 2.02 -1.37
C LEU A 584 -6.17 0.65 -0.82
N ASP A 585 -6.12 0.43 0.49
CA ASP A 585 -6.54 -0.81 1.15
C ASP A 585 -8.01 -1.16 0.86
N GLU A 586 -8.85 -0.14 0.82
CA GLU A 586 -10.29 -0.30 0.56
C GLU A 586 -10.57 -0.60 -0.92
N ALA A 587 -9.76 -0.03 -1.80
CA ALA A 587 -9.79 -0.29 -3.24
C ALA A 587 -9.32 -1.69 -3.59
N TYR A 588 -8.22 -2.12 -2.99
CA TYR A 588 -7.53 -3.38 -3.30
C TYR A 588 -8.43 -4.60 -3.12
N ASN A 589 -9.24 -4.63 -2.05
CA ASN A 589 -10.15 -5.73 -1.78
C ASN A 589 -11.24 -5.93 -2.85
N LYS A 590 -11.57 -4.87 -3.60
CA LYS A 590 -12.54 -4.93 -4.72
C LYS A 590 -11.85 -5.09 -6.06
N VAL A 591 -10.67 -4.47 -6.20
CA VAL A 591 -9.93 -4.36 -7.45
C VAL A 591 -8.44 -4.68 -7.17
N PRO A 592 -8.06 -5.97 -7.03
CA PRO A 592 -6.69 -6.32 -6.65
C PRO A 592 -5.62 -5.85 -7.65
N PHE A 593 -5.98 -5.74 -8.93
CA PHE A 593 -5.09 -5.29 -10.01
C PHE A 593 -4.77 -3.79 -10.00
N ILE A 594 -5.35 -3.01 -9.06
CA ILE A 594 -5.11 -1.57 -8.96
C ILE A 594 -3.64 -1.25 -8.66
N LEU A 595 -2.96 -2.09 -7.88
CA LEU A 595 -1.54 -1.90 -7.53
C LEU A 595 -0.64 -2.02 -8.75
N ASP A 596 -0.86 -3.04 -9.58
CA ASP A 596 -0.10 -3.24 -10.81
C ASP A 596 -0.32 -2.06 -11.77
N SER A 597 -1.54 -1.53 -11.81
CA SER A 597 -1.88 -0.34 -12.61
C SER A 597 -1.22 0.94 -12.09
N ILE A 598 -1.05 1.08 -10.77
CA ILE A 598 -0.30 2.19 -10.15
C ILE A 598 1.20 2.09 -10.48
N ASN A 599 1.77 0.88 -10.39
CA ASN A 599 3.18 0.63 -10.71
C ASN A 599 3.46 0.90 -12.19
N GLU A 600 2.64 0.40 -13.11
CA GLU A 600 2.77 0.66 -14.55
C GLU A 600 2.57 2.15 -14.89
N PHE A 601 1.65 2.83 -14.21
CA PHE A 601 1.49 4.28 -14.36
C PHE A 601 2.76 5.02 -13.95
N LYS A 602 3.42 4.61 -12.85
CA LYS A 602 4.68 5.19 -12.41
C LYS A 602 5.80 4.95 -13.41
N ASP A 603 5.89 3.75 -13.98
CA ASP A 603 6.90 3.41 -15.00
C ASP A 603 6.72 4.26 -16.27
N LYS A 604 5.47 4.52 -16.69
CA LYS A 604 5.15 5.37 -17.85
C LYS A 604 5.38 6.86 -17.56
N TYR A 605 5.09 7.34 -16.34
CA TYR A 605 5.18 8.74 -15.95
C TYR A 605 6.10 8.95 -14.73
N PRO A 606 7.42 8.74 -14.87
CA PRO A 606 8.36 8.74 -13.73
C PRO A 606 8.50 10.11 -13.05
N PHE A 607 8.19 11.19 -13.76
CA PHE A 607 8.27 12.58 -13.28
C PHE A 607 7.08 12.99 -12.40
N ILE A 608 5.96 12.26 -12.44
CA ILE A 608 4.80 12.52 -11.59
C ILE A 608 5.08 11.93 -10.21
N GLN A 609 4.97 12.75 -9.17
CA GLN A 609 5.08 12.27 -7.80
C GLN A 609 3.79 11.55 -7.39
N LEU A 610 3.91 10.35 -6.85
CA LEU A 610 2.80 9.59 -6.29
C LEU A 610 2.80 9.68 -4.76
N ILE A 611 1.66 10.06 -4.19
CA ILE A 611 1.44 10.05 -2.74
C ILE A 611 0.20 9.20 -2.49
N VAL A 612 0.38 8.03 -1.89
CA VAL A 612 -0.70 7.06 -1.69
C VAL A 612 -1.01 6.94 -0.20
N SER A 613 -2.26 6.74 0.21
CA SER A 613 -2.58 6.31 1.58
C SER A 613 -3.12 4.89 1.62
N SER A 614 -2.76 4.16 2.68
CA SER A 614 -3.27 2.82 2.94
C SER A 614 -3.24 2.48 4.43
N ARG A 615 -3.99 1.47 4.86
CA ARG A 615 -3.82 0.86 6.19
C ARG A 615 -2.63 -0.09 6.21
N ASP A 616 -2.17 -0.43 7.42
CA ASP A 616 -1.08 -1.38 7.66
C ASP A 616 -1.51 -2.81 7.26
N CYS A 617 -1.42 -3.12 5.97
CA CYS A 617 -1.85 -4.40 5.40
C CYS A 617 -0.65 -5.17 4.85
N VAL A 618 -0.15 -6.12 5.64
CA VAL A 618 1.02 -6.96 5.32
C VAL A 618 0.93 -7.66 3.95
N SER A 619 -0.28 -8.03 3.50
CA SER A 619 -0.49 -8.83 2.29
C SER A 619 -0.14 -8.14 0.96
N PHE A 620 -0.15 -6.81 0.90
CA PHE A 620 0.19 -6.07 -0.32
C PHE A 620 1.29 -5.03 -0.14
N ILE A 621 1.79 -4.85 1.08
CA ILE A 621 2.88 -3.91 1.37
C ILE A 621 4.13 -4.17 0.49
N SER A 622 4.46 -5.44 0.21
CA SER A 622 5.60 -5.80 -0.65
C SER A 622 5.39 -5.51 -2.15
N LYS A 623 4.16 -5.22 -2.58
CA LYS A 623 3.85 -4.88 -3.99
C LYS A 623 3.99 -3.40 -4.30
N ILE A 624 4.09 -2.55 -3.28
CA ILE A 624 4.20 -1.11 -3.43
C ILE A 624 5.68 -0.73 -3.41
N ASN A 625 6.19 -0.28 -4.55
CA ASN A 625 7.60 0.10 -4.72
C ASN A 625 7.93 1.51 -4.18
N PHE A 626 7.08 2.06 -3.31
CA PHE A 626 7.24 3.40 -2.74
C PHE A 626 7.75 3.31 -1.31
N LEU A 627 8.46 4.36 -0.87
CA LEU A 627 8.87 4.44 0.52
C LEU A 627 7.62 4.53 1.41
N GLY A 628 7.44 3.55 2.29
CA GLY A 628 6.40 3.56 3.30
C GLY A 628 6.72 4.57 4.39
N VAL A 629 5.75 5.41 4.75
CA VAL A 629 5.81 6.37 5.84
C VAL A 629 4.65 6.10 6.79
N THR A 630 4.93 5.55 7.96
CA THR A 630 3.94 5.23 8.98
C THR A 630 3.68 6.45 9.85
N LEU A 631 2.42 6.88 9.94
CA LEU A 631 1.96 7.80 10.98
C LEU A 631 1.93 7.05 12.31
N LEU A 632 2.95 7.28 13.14
CA LEU A 632 3.10 6.62 14.42
C LEU A 632 2.00 7.05 15.41
N PRO A 633 1.67 6.21 16.40
CA PRO A 633 0.76 6.63 17.46
C PRO A 633 1.33 7.83 18.23
N PHE A 634 0.47 8.74 18.69
CA PHE A 634 0.86 9.89 19.49
C PHE A 634 1.72 9.48 20.68
N THR A 635 2.84 10.18 20.82
CA THR A 635 3.57 10.24 22.08
C THR A 635 2.73 11.00 23.12
N THR A 636 3.04 10.77 24.40
CA THR A 636 2.44 11.54 25.50
C THR A 636 2.61 13.05 25.30
N GLU A 637 3.76 13.49 24.79
CA GLU A 637 4.05 14.90 24.51
C GLU A 637 3.15 15.46 23.40
N GLN A 638 3.00 14.73 22.29
CA GLN A 638 2.09 15.10 21.19
C GLN A 638 0.64 15.14 21.66
N LEU A 639 0.18 14.16 22.45
CA LEU A 639 -1.17 14.15 22.99
C LEU A 639 -1.45 15.38 23.85
N TYR A 640 -0.53 15.73 24.76
CA TYR A 640 -0.70 16.91 25.60
C TYR A 640 -0.63 18.21 24.81
N HIS A 641 0.25 18.28 23.82
CA HIS A 641 0.30 19.42 22.91
C HIS A 641 -1.03 19.57 22.17
N PHE A 642 -1.58 18.48 21.62
CA PHE A 642 -2.88 18.46 20.97
C PHE A 642 -4.00 18.98 21.90
N ILE A 643 -4.08 18.47 23.13
CA ILE A 643 -5.10 18.89 24.11
C ILE A 643 -4.97 20.38 24.44
N LYS A 644 -3.74 20.86 24.69
CA LYS A 644 -3.49 22.28 24.97
C LYS A 644 -3.85 23.18 23.79
N SER A 645 -3.53 22.77 22.56
CA SER A 645 -3.92 23.50 21.35
C SER A 645 -5.43 23.51 21.16
N TRP A 646 -6.11 22.40 21.45
CA TRP A 646 -7.57 22.29 21.34
C TRP A 646 -8.31 23.21 22.31
N PHE A 647 -7.83 23.26 23.55
CA PHE A 647 -8.38 24.09 24.62
C PHE A 647 -7.57 25.38 24.81
N ALA A 648 -7.09 25.99 23.73
CA ALA A 648 -6.26 27.19 23.79
C ALA A 648 -6.93 28.36 24.56
N GLU A 649 -8.27 28.43 24.49
CA GLU A 649 -9.08 29.42 25.21
C GLU A 649 -9.50 28.98 26.62
N ASP A 650 -9.29 27.71 27.00
CA ASP A 650 -9.75 27.11 28.27
C ASP A 650 -8.67 26.22 28.91
N VAL A 651 -7.66 26.88 29.49
CA VAL A 651 -6.46 26.22 30.02
C VAL A 651 -6.79 25.29 31.21
N GLU A 652 -7.81 25.61 32.01
CA GLU A 652 -8.21 24.80 33.16
C GLU A 652 -8.81 23.46 32.72
N GLU A 653 -9.70 23.45 31.71
CA GLU A 653 -10.23 22.22 31.11
C GLU A 653 -9.10 21.37 30.50
N ALA A 654 -8.14 22.01 29.82
CA ALA A 654 -6.97 21.32 29.26
C ALA A 654 -6.16 20.60 30.35
N GLN A 655 -5.87 21.29 31.46
CA GLN A 655 -5.11 20.73 32.58
C GLN A 655 -5.91 19.64 33.30
N GLY A 656 -7.21 19.85 33.51
CA GLY A 656 -8.10 18.86 34.10
C GLY A 656 -8.14 17.57 33.29
N LEU A 657 -8.23 17.66 31.95
CA LEU A 657 -8.21 16.48 31.10
C LEU A 657 -6.86 15.74 31.13
N ILE A 658 -5.75 16.47 31.12
CA ILE A 658 -4.41 15.88 31.23
C ILE A 658 -4.26 15.13 32.56
N MET A 659 -4.76 15.71 33.67
CA MET A 659 -4.76 15.03 34.97
C MET A 659 -5.62 13.76 34.95
N ASP A 660 -6.81 13.81 34.35
CA ASP A 660 -7.69 12.63 34.23
C ASP A 660 -7.03 11.51 33.42
N ILE A 661 -6.34 11.86 32.33
CA ILE A 661 -5.58 10.90 31.49
C ILE A 661 -4.46 10.24 32.29
N ASP A 662 -3.75 11.02 33.11
CA ASP A 662 -2.64 10.56 33.94
C ASP A 662 -3.12 9.64 35.06
N CYS A 663 -4.22 9.97 35.71
CA CYS A 663 -4.80 9.14 36.76
C CYS A 663 -5.48 7.87 36.22
N GLY A 664 -6.00 7.91 34.99
CA GLY A 664 -6.73 6.80 34.36
C GLY A 664 -5.88 5.86 33.50
N ASP A 665 -4.56 6.04 33.43
CA ASP A 665 -3.65 5.31 32.53
C ASP A 665 -4.08 5.34 31.04
N LEU A 666 -4.77 6.41 30.63
CA LEU A 666 -5.34 6.54 29.28
C LEU A 666 -4.30 6.88 28.20
N LYS A 667 -3.06 7.21 28.60
CA LYS A 667 -1.95 7.51 27.68
C LYS A 667 -1.69 6.37 26.70
N GLU A 668 -1.91 5.13 27.13
CA GLU A 668 -1.72 3.94 26.31
C GLU A 668 -2.90 3.66 25.36
N ILE A 669 -4.02 4.36 25.52
CA ILE A 669 -5.26 4.17 24.76
C ILE A 669 -5.44 5.31 23.75
N VAL A 670 -5.24 6.56 24.19
CA VAL A 670 -5.48 7.76 23.38
C VAL A 670 -4.25 8.06 22.54
N LYS A 671 -3.97 7.19 21.57
CA LYS A 671 -2.78 7.29 20.73
C LYS A 671 -3.06 7.79 19.31
N THR A 672 -4.28 8.21 19.01
CA THR A 672 -4.64 8.71 17.67
C THR A 672 -5.31 10.08 17.75
N PRO A 673 -5.14 10.93 16.72
CA PRO A 673 -5.84 12.21 16.64
C PRO A 673 -7.36 12.09 16.81
N LEU A 674 -7.97 11.05 16.23
CA LEU A 674 -9.41 10.81 16.36
C LEU A 674 -9.83 10.61 17.82
N LEU A 675 -9.13 9.76 18.57
CA LEU A 675 -9.45 9.50 19.98
C LEU A 675 -9.20 10.72 20.84
N ALA A 676 -8.10 11.44 20.61
CA ALA A 676 -7.81 12.69 21.30
C ALA A 676 -8.95 13.70 21.08
N THR A 677 -9.42 13.83 19.83
CA THR A 677 -10.53 14.71 19.47
C THR A 677 -11.83 14.32 20.18
N LEU A 678 -12.18 13.02 20.17
CA LEU A 678 -13.38 12.53 20.86
C LEU A 678 -13.33 12.80 22.36
N LEU A 679 -12.16 12.58 22.97
CA LEU A 679 -11.96 12.81 24.38
C LEU A 679 -12.11 14.29 24.75
N CYS A 680 -11.50 15.19 23.96
CA CYS A 680 -11.69 16.63 24.13
C CYS A 680 -13.17 17.05 24.00
N ILE A 681 -13.91 16.45 23.07
CA ILE A 681 -15.34 16.73 22.90
C ILE A 681 -16.15 16.27 24.12
N LEU A 682 -15.88 15.08 24.65
CA LEU A 682 -16.56 14.57 25.84
C LEU A 682 -16.29 15.46 27.06
N LYS A 683 -15.03 15.85 27.27
CA LYS A 683 -14.63 16.76 28.36
C LYS A 683 -15.33 18.12 28.25
N LYS A 684 -15.31 18.74 27.07
CA LYS A 684 -15.99 20.03 26.80
C LYS A 684 -17.51 19.97 27.07
N ARG A 685 -18.11 18.78 27.05
CA ARG A 685 -19.53 18.56 27.36
C ARG A 685 -19.78 18.20 28.83
N GLY A 686 -18.75 18.17 29.67
CA GLY A 686 -18.84 17.83 31.09
C GLY A 686 -19.09 16.35 31.35
N ILE A 687 -18.78 15.48 30.39
CA ILE A 687 -18.87 14.03 30.58
C ILE A 687 -17.56 13.55 31.20
N ASP A 688 -17.67 12.65 32.18
CA ASP A 688 -16.52 12.03 32.82
C ASP A 688 -15.55 11.43 31.78
N THR A 689 -14.29 11.29 32.16
CA THR A 689 -13.26 10.73 31.30
C THR A 689 -13.43 9.21 31.20
N PRO A 690 -13.62 8.62 30.00
CA PRO A 690 -13.76 7.17 29.81
C PRO A 690 -12.49 6.40 30.14
N SER A 691 -12.59 5.07 30.31
CA SER A 691 -11.47 4.19 30.68
C SER A 691 -10.89 3.35 29.52
N THR A 692 -11.61 3.20 28.41
CA THR A 692 -11.23 2.38 27.25
C THR A 692 -11.60 3.06 25.93
N GLU A 693 -10.96 2.68 24.83
CA GLU A 693 -11.31 3.17 23.49
C GLU A 693 -12.78 2.86 23.15
N MET A 694 -13.21 1.63 23.42
CA MET A 694 -14.60 1.20 23.26
C MET A 694 -15.57 2.13 24.01
N GLU A 695 -15.23 2.53 25.23
CA GLU A 695 -16.06 3.42 26.05
C GLU A 695 -16.09 4.85 25.52
N ILE A 696 -14.97 5.37 25.00
CA ILE A 696 -14.92 6.70 24.35
C ILE A 696 -15.94 6.77 23.21
N PHE A 697 -15.92 5.78 22.30
CA PHE A 697 -16.88 5.73 21.20
C PHE A 697 -18.33 5.53 21.68
N THR A 698 -18.54 4.67 22.69
CA THR A 698 -19.89 4.42 23.24
C THR A 698 -20.48 5.68 23.86
N ARG A 699 -19.70 6.43 24.65
CA ARG A 699 -20.16 7.70 25.25
C ARG A 699 -20.43 8.76 24.18
N ARG A 700 -19.62 8.77 23.11
CA ARG A 700 -19.87 9.64 21.95
C ARG A 700 -21.19 9.30 21.24
N LEU A 701 -21.45 8.02 20.97
CA LEU A 701 -22.68 7.56 20.33
C LEU A 701 -23.91 7.99 21.14
N LYS A 702 -23.90 7.71 22.45
CA LYS A 702 -24.94 8.12 23.39
C LYS A 702 -25.21 9.62 23.41
N LEU A 703 -24.15 10.43 23.32
CA LEU A 703 -24.27 11.87 23.18
C LEU A 703 -24.93 12.29 21.86
N LEU A 704 -24.64 11.62 20.74
CA LEU A 704 -25.27 11.88 19.44
C LEU A 704 -26.75 11.42 19.40
N CYS A 705 -27.10 10.33 20.08
CA CYS A 705 -28.47 9.84 20.21
C CYS A 705 -29.33 10.64 21.21
N GLY A 706 -28.73 11.62 21.92
CA GLY A 706 -29.45 12.55 22.78
C GLY A 706 -29.65 12.08 24.24
N GLU A 707 -28.93 11.05 24.71
CA GLU A 707 -29.05 10.54 26.09
C GLU A 707 -28.82 11.64 27.14
N TYR A 708 -27.97 12.62 26.83
CA TYR A 708 -27.64 13.76 27.70
C TYR A 708 -28.52 15.01 27.49
N ASP A 709 -29.42 15.01 26.50
CA ASP A 709 -30.35 16.14 26.25
C ASP A 709 -31.55 16.13 27.22
N ASN A 710 -31.86 14.96 27.80
CA ASN A 710 -32.93 14.78 28.79
C ASN A 710 -32.73 15.66 30.04
N TYR A 711 -31.49 15.95 30.42
CA TYR A 711 -31.17 16.87 31.51
C TYR A 711 -31.51 18.35 31.21
N LYS A 712 -31.77 18.69 29.94
CA LYS A 712 -32.03 20.07 29.47
C LYS A 712 -33.46 20.31 28.96
N THR A 713 -34.39 19.34 29.12
CA THR A 713 -35.79 19.44 28.63
C THR A 713 -35.95 19.67 27.12
N ILE A 714 -34.94 19.37 26.31
CA ILE A 714 -34.98 19.52 24.84
C ILE A 714 -35.14 18.12 24.23
N LYS A 715 -36.26 17.85 23.53
CA LYS A 715 -36.41 16.65 22.69
C LYS A 715 -36.04 16.99 21.25
N ARG A 716 -34.86 16.54 20.79
CA ARG A 716 -34.40 16.73 19.41
C ARG A 716 -35.00 15.70 18.45
N SER A 717 -35.09 14.45 18.88
CA SER A 717 -35.61 13.32 18.10
C SER A 717 -36.98 12.88 18.62
N ARG A 718 -37.78 12.26 17.74
CA ARG A 718 -39.06 11.63 18.05
C ARG A 718 -38.87 10.21 18.57
N SER A 719 -37.85 9.50 18.10
CA SER A 719 -37.53 8.13 18.53
C SER A 719 -36.75 8.11 19.85
N ASP A 720 -36.78 6.96 20.53
CA ASP A 720 -36.01 6.74 21.76
C ASP A 720 -34.51 6.53 21.49
N SER A 721 -33.64 7.00 22.39
CA SER A 721 -32.17 6.87 22.24
C SER A 721 -31.75 5.43 22.06
N MET A 722 -32.37 4.49 22.78
CA MET A 722 -32.02 3.07 22.67
C MET A 722 -32.42 2.47 21.32
N GLN A 723 -33.48 2.98 20.69
CA GLN A 723 -33.87 2.57 19.33
C GLN A 723 -32.87 3.07 18.29
N LEU A 724 -32.45 4.33 18.41
CA LEU A 724 -31.44 4.93 17.53
C LEU A 724 -30.09 4.22 17.65
N GLU A 725 -29.64 3.95 18.88
CA GLU A 725 -28.40 3.19 19.15
C GLU A 725 -28.46 1.80 18.51
N LYS A 726 -29.55 1.04 18.73
CA LYS A 726 -29.72 -0.28 18.13
C LYS A 726 -29.80 -0.23 16.61
N ALA A 727 -30.50 0.74 16.03
CA ALA A 727 -30.56 0.93 14.58
C ALA A 727 -29.15 1.18 14.02
N ALA A 728 -28.36 2.05 14.65
CA ALA A 728 -26.99 2.34 14.25
C ALA A 728 -26.10 1.09 14.30
N MET A 729 -26.20 0.27 15.36
CA MET A 729 -25.46 -1.00 15.50
C MET A 729 -25.80 -1.99 14.38
N LYS A 730 -27.10 -2.19 14.10
CA LYS A 730 -27.59 -3.08 13.05
C LYS A 730 -27.12 -2.65 11.66
N LEU A 731 -27.21 -1.35 11.36
CA LEU A 731 -26.76 -0.78 10.09
C LEU A 731 -25.25 -0.86 9.92
N ALA A 732 -24.46 -0.60 10.97
CA ALA A 732 -23.01 -0.74 10.91
C ALA A 732 -22.59 -2.18 10.60
N TYR A 733 -23.23 -3.16 11.23
CA TYR A 733 -23.01 -4.58 10.92
C TYR A 733 -23.44 -4.94 9.49
N HIS A 734 -24.58 -4.42 9.01
CA HIS A 734 -25.04 -4.61 7.62
C HIS A 734 -24.00 -4.17 6.59
N LEU A 735 -23.45 -2.97 6.79
CA LEU A 735 -22.41 -2.42 5.92
C LEU A 735 -21.11 -3.23 6.05
N HIS A 736 -20.68 -3.50 7.29
CA HIS A 736 -19.38 -4.11 7.55
C HIS A 736 -19.33 -5.57 7.08
N SER A 737 -20.41 -6.34 7.26
CA SER A 737 -20.53 -7.72 6.75
C SER A 737 -20.52 -7.84 5.22
N ARG A 738 -20.82 -6.74 4.51
CA ARG A 738 -20.78 -6.66 3.05
C ARG A 738 -19.52 -5.98 2.50
N ASN A 739 -18.53 -5.71 3.35
CA ASN A 739 -17.32 -4.95 2.99
C ASN A 739 -17.66 -3.58 2.34
N LYS A 740 -18.73 -2.93 2.83
CA LYS A 740 -19.18 -1.60 2.39
C LYS A 740 -18.96 -0.56 3.48
N ARG A 741 -18.71 0.69 3.07
CA ARG A 741 -18.68 1.88 3.94
C ARG A 741 -19.93 2.75 3.82
N SER A 742 -20.67 2.61 2.72
CA SER A 742 -21.89 3.35 2.47
C SER A 742 -22.90 2.52 1.68
N ASP A 743 -24.18 2.88 1.78
CA ASP A 743 -25.28 2.26 1.04
C ASP A 743 -26.45 3.27 0.87
N SER A 744 -27.45 2.94 0.05
CA SER A 744 -28.63 3.81 -0.12
C SER A 744 -29.58 3.72 1.08
N ILE A 745 -30.40 4.76 1.29
CA ILE A 745 -31.43 4.76 2.34
C ILE A 745 -32.38 3.57 2.14
N GLU A 746 -32.79 3.27 0.91
CA GLU A 746 -33.74 2.17 0.66
C GLU A 746 -33.15 0.83 1.12
N SER A 747 -31.88 0.56 0.81
CA SER A 747 -31.17 -0.65 1.25
C SER A 747 -31.07 -0.74 2.78
N MET A 748 -30.74 0.38 3.44
CA MET A 748 -30.63 0.46 4.90
C MET A 748 -31.96 0.20 5.61
N VAL A 749 -33.03 0.85 5.14
CA VAL A 749 -34.39 0.68 5.69
C VAL A 749 -34.89 -0.75 5.47
N THR A 750 -34.69 -1.27 4.26
CA THR A 750 -35.01 -2.66 3.90
C THR A 750 -34.33 -3.63 4.86
N TYR A 751 -33.02 -3.48 5.08
CA TYR A 751 -32.28 -4.34 6.00
C TYR A 751 -32.84 -4.30 7.43
N LEU A 752 -33.10 -3.09 7.96
CA LEU A 752 -33.65 -2.95 9.31
C LEU A 752 -35.03 -3.58 9.46
N ALA A 753 -35.90 -3.39 8.47
CA ALA A 753 -37.25 -3.94 8.48
C ALA A 753 -37.29 -5.48 8.41
N TYR A 754 -36.32 -6.09 7.72
CA TYR A 754 -36.21 -7.56 7.61
C TYR A 754 -35.36 -8.22 8.71
N ASP A 755 -34.71 -7.44 9.59
CA ASP A 755 -33.95 -8.02 10.71
C ASP A 755 -34.91 -8.48 11.82
N ASN A 756 -35.08 -9.81 11.91
CA ASN A 756 -35.93 -10.47 12.92
C ASN A 756 -35.54 -10.15 14.37
N THR A 757 -34.31 -9.69 14.63
CA THR A 757 -33.85 -9.29 15.95
C THR A 757 -34.13 -7.83 16.29
N PHE A 758 -34.53 -7.02 15.30
CA PHE A 758 -34.89 -5.61 15.48
C PHE A 758 -36.41 -5.43 15.61
N GLY A 759 -37.19 -6.07 14.72
CA GLY A 759 -38.64 -6.26 14.88
C GLY A 759 -39.50 -4.98 14.79
N TYR A 760 -39.03 -3.94 14.11
CA TYR A 760 -39.79 -2.70 13.86
C TYR A 760 -40.37 -2.66 12.44
N PRO A 761 -41.55 -2.04 12.23
CA PRO A 761 -42.13 -1.89 10.91
C PRO A 761 -41.32 -0.90 10.06
N GLU A 762 -41.48 -0.99 8.73
CA GLU A 762 -40.68 -0.24 7.76
C GLU A 762 -40.77 1.28 7.92
N ASP A 763 -41.94 1.82 8.29
CA ASP A 763 -42.15 3.25 8.55
C ASP A 763 -41.35 3.75 9.77
N VAL A 764 -41.25 2.94 10.82
CA VAL A 764 -40.40 3.24 11.99
C VAL A 764 -38.92 3.12 11.62
N CYS A 765 -38.54 2.11 10.84
CA CYS A 765 -37.17 1.96 10.34
C CYS A 765 -36.75 3.16 9.48
N LEU A 766 -37.63 3.67 8.62
CA LEU A 766 -37.39 4.88 7.83
C LEU A 766 -37.16 6.09 8.74
N LEU A 767 -38.05 6.32 9.73
CA LEU A 767 -37.91 7.40 10.69
C LEU A 767 -36.57 7.33 11.45
N LEU A 768 -36.16 6.13 11.88
CA LEU A 768 -34.89 5.94 12.57
C LEU A 768 -33.69 6.28 11.67
N VAL A 769 -33.71 5.85 10.41
CA VAL A 769 -32.65 6.20 9.45
C VAL A 769 -32.60 7.70 9.20
N GLU A 770 -33.75 8.35 9.04
CA GLU A 770 -33.84 9.81 8.89
C GLU A 770 -33.29 10.54 10.12
N GLU A 771 -33.62 10.09 11.34
CA GLU A 771 -33.13 10.69 12.58
C GLU A 771 -31.64 10.45 12.82
N LEU A 772 -31.11 9.28 12.42
CA LEU A 772 -29.68 9.00 12.41
C LEU A 772 -28.91 9.93 11.47
N ILE A 773 -29.53 10.40 10.38
CA ILE A 773 -28.98 11.43 9.51
C ILE A 773 -29.10 12.80 10.19
N ASN A 774 -30.30 13.17 10.62
CA ASN A 774 -30.61 14.45 11.26
C ASN A 774 -31.79 14.27 12.23
N PRO A 775 -31.63 14.54 13.55
CA PRO A 775 -30.60 15.41 14.14
C PRO A 775 -29.38 14.72 14.73
N CYS A 776 -29.29 13.37 14.70
CA CYS A 776 -28.19 12.68 15.39
C CYS A 776 -26.82 12.86 14.74
N ASN A 777 -26.75 13.21 13.45
CA ASN A 777 -25.49 13.35 12.70
C ASN A 777 -24.59 12.11 12.83
N ILE A 778 -25.18 10.90 12.78
CA ILE A 778 -24.47 9.62 12.79
C ILE A 778 -24.26 9.10 11.37
N LEU A 779 -25.25 9.29 10.49
CA LEU A 779 -25.18 8.96 9.07
C LEU A 779 -24.95 10.21 8.23
N HIS A 780 -24.05 10.11 7.26
CA HIS A 780 -23.63 11.23 6.43
C HIS A 780 -23.76 10.91 4.94
N LEU A 781 -24.35 11.84 4.19
CA LEU A 781 -24.46 11.76 2.74
C LEU A 781 -23.10 11.95 2.08
N ASP A 782 -22.68 10.97 1.29
CA ASP A 782 -21.59 11.08 0.33
C ASP A 782 -22.11 11.75 -0.96
N PRO A 783 -21.66 12.96 -1.32
CA PRO A 783 -22.13 13.69 -2.49
C PRO A 783 -21.80 13.00 -3.82
N LEU A 784 -20.73 12.18 -3.87
CA LEU A 784 -20.25 11.50 -5.08
C LEU A 784 -21.09 10.28 -5.40
N THR A 785 -21.34 9.44 -4.41
CA THR A 785 -22.09 8.19 -4.58
C THR A 785 -23.59 8.34 -4.31
N LYS A 786 -24.02 9.44 -3.65
CA LYS A 786 -25.38 9.66 -3.13
C LYS A 786 -25.81 8.65 -2.06
N ASN A 787 -24.86 7.90 -1.51
CA ASN A 787 -25.07 6.93 -0.43
C ASN A 787 -24.78 7.55 0.93
N TYR A 788 -25.15 6.84 2.01
CA TYR A 788 -24.93 7.27 3.39
C TYR A 788 -23.88 6.40 4.08
N SER A 789 -22.98 7.02 4.86
CA SER A 789 -21.89 6.36 5.62
C SER A 789 -21.90 6.77 7.09
N PHE A 790 -21.18 6.05 7.95
CA PHE A 790 -20.89 6.47 9.34
C PHE A 790 -19.77 7.53 9.44
N GLY A 791 -19.38 8.12 8.31
CA GLY A 791 -18.28 9.07 8.15
C GLY A 791 -16.89 8.45 8.28
N HIS A 792 -16.57 7.87 9.44
CA HIS A 792 -15.28 7.23 9.68
C HIS A 792 -15.42 5.73 9.98
N LEU A 793 -14.56 4.91 9.37
CA LEU A 793 -14.62 3.45 9.49
C LEU A 793 -14.46 2.96 10.95
N ARG A 794 -13.71 3.67 11.81
CA ARG A 794 -13.68 3.35 13.26
C ARG A 794 -15.06 3.40 13.94
N PHE A 795 -15.95 4.33 13.54
CA PHE A 795 -17.31 4.37 14.10
C PHE A 795 -18.12 3.14 13.65
N GLN A 796 -17.99 2.75 12.39
CA GLN A 796 -18.62 1.54 11.86
C GLN A 796 -18.06 0.28 12.54
N GLU A 797 -16.74 0.16 12.71
CA GLU A 797 -16.09 -0.95 13.42
C GLU A 797 -16.53 -1.02 14.89
N HIS A 798 -16.65 0.13 15.57
CA HIS A 798 -17.17 0.21 16.93
C HIS A 798 -18.61 -0.29 17.06
N LEU A 799 -19.51 0.21 16.20
CA LEU A 799 -20.91 -0.19 16.18
C LEU A 799 -21.09 -1.66 15.78
N ALA A 800 -20.27 -2.16 14.85
CA ALA A 800 -20.26 -3.58 14.50
C ALA A 800 -19.76 -4.45 15.67
N ALA A 801 -18.78 -3.98 16.45
CA ALA A 801 -18.28 -4.68 17.63
C ALA A 801 -19.35 -4.75 18.73
N LEU A 802 -20.13 -3.68 18.91
CA LEU A 802 -21.31 -3.67 19.80
C LEU A 802 -22.35 -4.69 19.34
N GLU A 803 -22.65 -4.77 18.03
CA GLU A 803 -23.59 -5.76 17.51
C GLU A 803 -23.09 -7.19 17.74
N LEU A 804 -21.80 -7.48 17.52
CA LEU A 804 -21.23 -8.80 17.83
C LEU A 804 -21.31 -9.14 19.33
N LYS A 805 -21.15 -8.14 20.20
CA LYS A 805 -21.25 -8.31 21.66
C LYS A 805 -22.68 -8.59 22.12
N GLU A 806 -23.66 -7.87 21.59
CA GLU A 806 -25.05 -7.98 22.03
C GLU A 806 -25.81 -9.12 21.36
N ASN A 807 -25.50 -9.41 20.09
CA ASN A 807 -26.20 -10.40 19.30
C ASN A 807 -25.38 -11.69 19.18
N ARG A 808 -25.60 -12.61 20.13
CA ARG A 808 -24.96 -13.94 20.16
C ARG A 808 -25.30 -14.84 18.96
N GLY A 809 -26.28 -14.46 18.12
CA GLY A 809 -26.59 -15.17 16.88
C GLY A 809 -25.62 -14.87 15.73
N ARG A 810 -24.70 -13.91 15.89
CA ARG A 810 -23.65 -13.61 14.91
C ARG A 810 -22.42 -14.47 15.18
N ASP A 811 -22.05 -15.32 14.21
CA ASP A 811 -20.85 -16.14 14.32
C ASP A 811 -19.59 -15.30 14.09
N ILE A 812 -18.64 -15.41 15.02
CA ILE A 812 -17.38 -14.67 15.02
C ILE A 812 -16.26 -15.48 14.35
N LEU A 813 -16.34 -16.81 14.36
CA LEU A 813 -15.24 -17.67 13.88
C LEU A 813 -14.84 -17.37 12.42
N PRO A 814 -15.77 -17.20 11.45
CA PRO A 814 -15.43 -16.93 10.06
C PRO A 814 -14.88 -15.50 9.81
N LEU A 815 -14.81 -14.68 10.85
CA LEU A 815 -14.35 -13.29 10.78
C LEU A 815 -12.87 -13.18 11.23
N LEU A 816 -12.38 -14.14 12.01
CA LEU A 816 -11.03 -14.13 12.62
C LEU A 816 -9.87 -14.29 11.63
N ASN A 817 -10.15 -14.62 10.36
CA ASN A 817 -9.16 -14.68 9.27
C ASN A 817 -9.35 -13.57 8.22
N LYS A 818 -10.20 -12.57 8.48
CA LYS A 818 -10.49 -11.48 7.54
C LYS A 818 -9.93 -10.17 8.06
N ASP A 819 -8.91 -9.64 7.39
CA ASP A 819 -8.25 -8.36 7.74
C ASP A 819 -9.26 -7.21 7.93
N TRP A 820 -10.32 -7.15 7.13
CA TRP A 820 -11.39 -6.15 7.25
C TRP A 820 -12.05 -6.10 8.64
N TRP A 821 -12.11 -7.24 9.35
CA TRP A 821 -12.74 -7.36 10.67
C TRP A 821 -11.78 -7.13 11.83
N SER A 822 -10.46 -7.04 11.59
CA SER A 822 -9.45 -6.85 12.65
C SER A 822 -9.81 -5.69 13.58
N GLY A 823 -10.14 -4.51 13.02
CA GLY A 823 -10.47 -3.31 13.80
C GLY A 823 -11.69 -3.50 14.71
N THR A 824 -12.72 -4.18 14.21
CA THR A 824 -13.95 -4.54 14.94
C THR A 824 -13.66 -5.54 16.06
N LEU A 825 -12.86 -6.56 15.78
CA LEU A 825 -12.51 -7.62 16.72
C LEU A 825 -11.59 -7.13 17.84
N CYS A 826 -10.70 -6.16 17.55
CA CYS A 826 -9.89 -5.49 18.57
C CYS A 826 -10.75 -4.69 19.56
N LEU A 827 -11.78 -3.99 19.08
CA LEU A 827 -12.74 -3.29 19.94
C LEU A 827 -13.60 -4.27 20.74
N TYR A 828 -14.04 -5.37 20.12
CA TYR A 828 -14.74 -6.45 20.80
C TYR A 828 -13.89 -7.04 21.95
N ALA A 829 -12.60 -7.28 21.72
CA ALA A 829 -11.67 -7.81 22.71
C ALA A 829 -11.48 -6.89 23.93
N GLN A 830 -11.65 -5.57 23.79
CA GLN A 830 -11.61 -4.67 24.95
C GLN A 830 -12.77 -4.94 25.94
N ALA A 831 -13.94 -5.32 25.42
CA ALA A 831 -15.14 -5.53 26.22
C ALA A 831 -15.40 -7.01 26.59
N CYS A 832 -14.88 -7.96 25.82
CA CYS A 832 -15.17 -9.39 25.95
C CYS A 832 -13.90 -10.21 26.16
N ASP A 833 -14.00 -11.31 26.93
CA ASP A 833 -12.96 -12.35 26.93
C ASP A 833 -13.13 -13.22 25.68
N PHE A 834 -12.02 -13.45 24.97
CA PHE A 834 -11.98 -14.24 23.74
C PHE A 834 -11.08 -15.48 23.84
N SER A 835 -10.60 -15.83 25.05
CA SER A 835 -9.78 -17.03 25.25
C SER A 835 -10.42 -18.30 24.67
N GLY A 836 -11.73 -18.48 24.87
CA GLY A 836 -12.49 -19.59 24.29
C GLY A 836 -12.57 -19.56 22.75
N LEU A 837 -12.53 -18.38 22.13
CA LEU A 837 -12.57 -18.27 20.66
C LEU A 837 -11.31 -18.84 20.00
N ILE A 838 -10.16 -18.83 20.69
CA ILE A 838 -8.92 -19.44 20.16
C ILE A 838 -9.10 -20.96 20.04
N GLU A 839 -9.65 -21.58 21.09
CA GLU A 839 -9.92 -23.02 21.11
C GLU A 839 -11.02 -23.40 20.10
N ASP A 840 -12.12 -22.64 20.05
CA ASP A 840 -13.21 -22.88 19.11
C ASP A 840 -12.75 -22.73 17.65
N TYR A 841 -11.87 -21.77 17.36
CA TYR A 841 -11.28 -21.60 16.03
C TYR A 841 -10.41 -22.79 15.63
N TYR A 842 -9.50 -23.22 16.51
CA TYR A 842 -8.67 -24.41 16.26
C TYR A 842 -9.52 -25.67 16.08
N ARG A 843 -10.56 -25.86 16.89
CA ARG A 843 -11.48 -27.00 16.75
C ARG A 843 -12.25 -27.00 15.42
N TYR A 844 -12.59 -25.82 14.89
CA TYR A 844 -13.35 -25.70 13.66
C TYR A 844 -12.48 -25.78 12.39
N TYR A 845 -11.32 -25.11 12.38
CA TYR A 845 -10.44 -25.02 11.22
C TYR A 845 -9.25 -26.00 11.25
N GLY A 846 -8.95 -26.60 12.39
CA GLY A 846 -7.78 -27.47 12.59
C GLY A 846 -6.45 -26.73 12.70
N GLU A 847 -6.47 -25.39 12.62
CA GLU A 847 -5.30 -24.52 12.69
C GLU A 847 -5.66 -23.11 13.20
N VAL A 848 -4.65 -22.36 13.61
CA VAL A 848 -4.71 -21.01 14.19
C VAL A 848 -3.84 -20.04 13.37
N ASN A 849 -2.91 -20.54 12.55
CA ASN A 849 -1.98 -19.74 11.75
C ASN A 849 -2.68 -18.69 10.87
N SER A 850 -3.81 -19.03 10.22
CA SER A 850 -4.56 -18.11 9.37
C SER A 850 -5.18 -16.93 10.14
N ALA A 851 -5.48 -17.10 11.43
CA ALA A 851 -6.05 -16.08 12.32
C ALA A 851 -5.03 -15.49 13.30
N LEU A 852 -3.79 -15.96 13.29
CA LEU A 852 -2.76 -15.64 14.28
C LEU A 852 -2.49 -14.13 14.40
N LYS A 853 -2.50 -13.44 13.25
CA LYS A 853 -2.34 -11.99 13.18
C LYS A 853 -3.45 -11.29 13.98
N ILE A 854 -4.71 -11.61 13.69
CA ILE A 854 -5.87 -11.00 14.34
C ILE A 854 -5.88 -11.34 15.83
N PHE A 855 -5.56 -12.57 16.22
CA PHE A 855 -5.44 -12.92 17.64
C PHE A 855 -4.39 -12.08 18.36
N LYS A 856 -3.19 -11.93 17.79
CA LYS A 856 -2.13 -11.09 18.36
C LYS A 856 -2.55 -9.62 18.49
N GLU A 857 -3.26 -9.09 17.49
CA GLU A 857 -3.83 -7.74 17.53
C GLU A 857 -4.94 -7.60 18.59
N MET A 858 -5.84 -8.58 18.73
CA MET A 858 -6.85 -8.60 19.79
C MET A 858 -6.21 -8.63 21.17
N VAL A 859 -5.12 -9.40 21.35
CA VAL A 859 -4.37 -9.43 22.61
C VAL A 859 -3.73 -8.07 22.91
N SER A 860 -3.18 -7.38 21.92
CA SER A 860 -2.53 -6.08 22.12
C SER A 860 -3.52 -5.00 22.62
N HIS A 861 -4.82 -5.18 22.38
CA HIS A 861 -5.88 -4.28 22.86
C HIS A 861 -6.51 -4.72 24.20
N ARG A 862 -6.06 -5.83 24.81
CA ARG A 862 -6.50 -6.23 26.17
C ARG A 862 -5.78 -5.42 27.26
N PRO A 863 -6.33 -5.37 28.49
CA PRO A 863 -5.60 -4.86 29.65
C PRO A 863 -4.26 -5.60 29.82
N LEU A 864 -3.20 -4.87 30.20
CA LEU A 864 -1.82 -5.40 30.30
C LEU A 864 -1.71 -6.72 31.07
N ARG A 865 -2.47 -6.85 32.17
CA ARG A 865 -2.48 -8.05 33.04
C ARG A 865 -3.00 -9.32 32.35
N ALA A 866 -3.81 -9.19 31.29
CA ALA A 866 -4.39 -10.33 30.58
C ALA A 866 -3.56 -10.76 29.35
N ARG A 867 -2.63 -9.92 28.88
CA ARG A 867 -1.93 -10.15 27.60
C ARG A 867 -1.00 -11.36 27.64
N SER A 868 -0.24 -11.53 28.72
CA SER A 868 0.73 -12.62 28.87
C SER A 868 0.08 -14.00 28.75
N ASN A 869 -1.05 -14.20 29.44
CA ASN A 869 -1.75 -15.49 29.44
C ASN A 869 -2.33 -15.82 28.07
N LEU A 870 -2.87 -14.84 27.36
CA LEU A 870 -3.40 -15.04 26.01
C LEU A 870 -2.30 -15.32 24.98
N LEU A 871 -1.16 -14.62 25.08
CA LEU A 871 0.01 -14.91 24.22
C LEU A 871 0.54 -16.34 24.46
N LEU A 872 0.59 -16.78 25.71
CA LEU A 872 0.98 -18.15 26.04
C LEU A 872 0.00 -19.17 25.45
N LEU A 873 -1.31 -18.91 25.52
CA LEU A 873 -2.33 -19.77 24.94
C LEU A 873 -2.18 -19.87 23.41
N ILE A 874 -1.98 -18.75 22.73
CA ILE A 874 -1.73 -18.72 21.27
C ILE A 874 -0.48 -19.54 20.92
N GLN A 875 0.62 -19.36 21.67
CA GLN A 875 1.85 -20.11 21.46
C GLN A 875 1.70 -21.62 21.71
N GLN A 876 0.80 -22.03 22.61
CA GLN A 876 0.51 -23.45 22.83
C GLN A 876 -0.13 -24.08 21.59
N TYR A 877 -1.16 -23.46 21.03
CA TYR A 877 -1.81 -23.97 19.81
C TYR A 877 -0.87 -23.94 18.59
N GLU A 878 -0.05 -22.89 18.44
CA GLU A 878 0.97 -22.82 17.38
C GLU A 878 1.98 -23.99 17.48
N ARG A 879 2.34 -24.40 18.70
CA ARG A 879 3.21 -25.57 18.91
C ARG A 879 2.52 -26.88 18.61
N THR A 880 1.24 -27.02 18.96
CA THR A 880 0.46 -28.23 18.68
C THR A 880 0.37 -28.46 17.16
N GLU A 881 0.11 -27.43 16.37
CA GLU A 881 0.12 -27.51 14.89
C GLU A 881 1.47 -27.93 14.33
N ARG A 882 2.57 -27.36 14.84
CA ARG A 882 3.91 -27.77 14.41
C ARG A 882 4.18 -29.24 14.71
N LEU A 883 3.66 -29.77 15.81
CA LEU A 883 3.84 -31.18 16.19
C LEU A 883 2.95 -32.12 15.35
N GLU A 884 1.73 -31.69 14.99
CA GLU A 884 0.82 -32.45 14.11
C GLU A 884 1.24 -32.44 12.64
N GLY A 885 1.95 -31.39 12.18
CA GLY A 885 2.55 -31.31 10.84
C GLY A 885 3.79 -32.21 10.64
N TYR A 886 4.30 -32.84 11.70
CA TYR A 886 5.31 -33.92 11.61
C TYR A 886 4.63 -35.28 11.78
N THR A 887 3.73 -35.65 10.86
CA THR A 887 3.68 -37.08 10.50
C THR A 887 4.99 -37.38 9.80
N VAL A 888 5.82 -38.16 10.47
CA VAL A 888 7.04 -38.76 9.89
C VAL A 888 6.61 -39.50 8.63
N GLU A 889 6.80 -38.87 7.47
CA GLU A 889 6.95 -39.60 6.22
C GLU A 889 8.17 -40.51 6.43
N GLU A 890 7.91 -41.81 6.40
CA GLU A 890 8.94 -42.83 6.44
C GLU A 890 9.96 -42.56 5.33
N GLU A 891 11.23 -42.81 5.65
CA GLU A 891 12.40 -42.66 4.79
C GLU A 891 12.22 -43.35 3.44
N ASP A 892 11.78 -42.61 2.42
CA ASP A 892 11.86 -43.05 1.04
C ASP A 892 13.24 -42.73 0.44
N TYR A 893 13.79 -43.78 -0.17
CA TYR A 893 15.11 -43.86 -0.78
C TYR A 893 15.46 -42.67 -1.69
N PHE A 894 16.67 -42.14 -1.53
CA PHE A 894 17.31 -41.23 -2.49
C PHE A 894 17.37 -41.87 -3.89
N ASP A 895 16.51 -41.40 -4.80
CA ASP A 895 16.63 -41.63 -6.24
C ASP A 895 17.45 -40.49 -6.88
N ASP A 896 18.72 -40.75 -7.13
CA ASP A 896 19.66 -39.84 -7.81
C ASP A 896 19.50 -39.83 -9.35
N SER A 897 18.42 -40.40 -9.90
CA SER A 897 18.14 -40.46 -11.36
C SER A 897 18.03 -39.08 -12.04
N TRP A 898 17.80 -38.02 -11.26
CA TRP A 898 17.62 -36.63 -11.74
C TRP A 898 18.93 -35.88 -12.01
N ARG A 899 20.10 -36.46 -11.69
CA ARG A 899 21.41 -35.80 -11.90
C ARG A 899 21.95 -35.85 -13.33
N TYR A 900 21.25 -36.51 -14.24
CA TYR A 900 21.62 -36.54 -15.66
C TYR A 900 20.39 -36.20 -16.52
N PRO A 901 20.51 -35.33 -17.54
CA PRO A 901 19.43 -35.16 -18.50
C PRO A 901 19.27 -36.46 -19.32
N PRO A 902 18.04 -36.80 -19.75
CA PRO A 902 17.84 -37.87 -20.71
C PRO A 902 18.58 -37.53 -22.02
N MET A 903 19.17 -38.54 -22.66
CA MET A 903 19.86 -38.39 -23.96
C MET A 903 18.98 -37.76 -25.04
#